data_AF-A0AAV1DSI3-F1
#
_entry.id   AF-A0AAV1DSI3-F1
#
_cell.length_a   1.000
_cell.length_b   1.000
_cell.length_c   1.000
_cell.angle_alpha   90.00
_cell.angle_beta   90.00
_cell.angle_gamma   90.00
#
_symmetry.space_group_name_H-M   'P 1'
#
loop_
_entity.id
_entity.type
_entity.pdbx_description
1 polymer ?
#
loop_
_entity_poly.entity_id
_entity_poly.type
_entity_poly.pdbx_seq_one_letter_code
_entity_poly.pdbx_strand_id
1 'polypeptide(L)'
;MELEGLFLHISHISPPRNHPLLYCFSSCCYYPHFQKLSQSHHDALSLNRPRRNSIPKAFKKRQSTNSANEGKWVGVKLRDGEVLVAESQVLEEQGYDEEYDYMSSISSKMGSLHEDEEVSIEDEASLSLLSLSEKPDRNMALLDDYELEELDFATDVTGHRSGFVAVVGKPNVGKSTLSNQMVGQKLSIVTDKPQTTRHRILGICSGEDYQMILYDTPGVIEKKMHKLDAMMMNNVRSAAINADCVLVVVDACKPPQKIDEVLEEGVCNLKDKVPILLVLNKKDKIKPGEIAKKLEWYEKFTDVDEVIPVSAKYGHGVDDVKDWILSKLPCGPALYPKDIASEHPERFFVAEIVREKIFMQYRNEVPYACQVNVVSYKTRPDAKDFIQVEVVVEKETQKAILIGKEGKALKLLATAARLDIEDFLQKKVFLEVEVKVKENWRQNEGLLRHYGYTGNIQGFTVQVEAGDGFVRTRGIHFQLNGSPYYANGFNAYWLMYVATDPSQRSRISEAFRQASSHGLTVARTWAFNDGGYRALQYAPGAYNEEAFKGLDFVVAEARRYGIKLILSLANNYENFGGKKQYVDWARSRGQYLTSEDDFFRNSVTRGFYKNHIRTVLNRYNTFTGIAYKNDPTIMAWELMNEPRCTSDPSGRTIQAWIAEMASYVKSIDRNHLLEAGLEGFYGPSTPQRTQLNPGYGVGTDFVANNRIPWIDFATVHSYPDVWLSSSDDQTQISFMNQWLGAHFQDAQHMIGKPIMVGEFGKSWKDSGFNSYKRDALFNDVYFQIYSSAKHGGPAAGALFWQLLTEGMDNMKDGYEIILSEGSSTANVIAQQSYKLHLLQKIFTRLRNVERWKRWRDARRSPWIDRNKGRRIGN
;
A
#
# COMPACT_ATOMS: atom_id res chain seq x y z
N MET A 1 63.17 21.92 37.18
CA MET A 1 62.13 21.12 36.51
C MET A 1 61.45 22.01 35.46
N GLU A 2 62.16 22.54 34.46
CA GLU A 2 63.01 21.90 33.43
C GLU A 2 62.17 21.24 32.32
N LEU A 3 62.27 21.73 31.07
CA LEU A 3 63.06 21.21 29.93
C LEU A 3 62.36 19.98 29.28
N GLU A 4 62.36 19.71 27.97
CA GLU A 4 62.99 20.27 26.76
C GLU A 4 62.08 19.88 25.54
N GLY A 5 62.12 20.50 24.35
CA GLY A 5 63.17 20.36 23.32
C GLY A 5 62.75 19.31 22.25
N LEU A 6 62.12 19.66 21.11
CA LEU A 6 62.71 20.04 19.80
C LEU A 6 63.67 19.01 19.17
N PHE A 7 63.37 18.51 17.95
CA PHE A 7 64.25 18.28 16.78
C PHE A 7 63.43 17.56 15.66
N LEU A 8 63.00 18.18 14.55
CA LEU A 8 63.71 18.61 13.33
C LEU A 8 64.31 17.50 12.45
N HIS A 9 63.73 17.26 11.26
CA HIS A 9 64.47 17.42 9.99
C HIS A 9 63.55 17.70 8.78
N ILE A 10 64.12 18.41 7.79
CA ILE A 10 63.45 19.02 6.63
C ILE A 10 64.09 18.49 5.35
N SER A 11 63.33 18.39 4.25
CA SER A 11 63.88 18.43 2.88
C SER A 11 62.89 19.07 1.92
N HIS A 12 63.39 20.01 1.10
CA HIS A 12 62.61 20.80 0.14
C HIS A 12 62.29 20.04 -1.15
N ILE A 13 61.28 20.52 -1.90
CA ILE A 13 61.47 21.02 -3.29
C ILE A 13 60.29 21.95 -3.67
N SER A 14 60.59 23.00 -4.44
CA SER A 14 59.69 24.09 -4.83
C SER A 14 59.09 23.89 -6.24
N PRO A 15 58.06 24.66 -6.67
CA PRO A 15 57.24 24.34 -7.85
C PRO A 15 57.69 25.09 -9.13
N PRO A 16 57.07 24.81 -10.28
CA PRO A 16 57.06 25.72 -11.43
C PRO A 16 55.70 26.42 -11.62
N ARG A 17 55.73 27.75 -11.75
CA ARG A 17 54.72 28.50 -12.50
C ARG A 17 55.06 28.46 -14.00
N ASN A 18 54.07 28.64 -14.87
CA ASN A 18 54.22 29.61 -15.97
C ASN A 18 52.87 30.05 -16.57
N HIS A 19 52.73 31.36 -16.74
CA HIS A 19 51.70 32.07 -17.53
C HIS A 19 52.31 32.41 -18.92
N PRO A 20 51.53 32.75 -19.96
CA PRO A 20 51.00 34.12 -20.18
C PRO A 20 49.48 34.14 -20.52
N LEU A 21 48.68 35.14 -20.11
CA LEU A 21 48.47 36.49 -20.67
C LEU A 21 47.94 36.51 -22.13
N LEU A 22 46.73 37.04 -22.37
CA LEU A 22 46.51 38.38 -23.00
C LEU A 22 45.02 38.76 -23.30
N TYR A 23 44.79 40.08 -23.24
CA TYR A 23 43.72 40.91 -23.81
C TYR A 23 42.27 40.93 -23.28
N CYS A 24 41.90 42.11 -22.75
CA CYS A 24 40.56 42.69 -22.83
C CYS A 24 40.15 42.99 -24.28
N PHE A 25 38.85 43.01 -24.59
CA PHE A 25 38.23 44.11 -25.36
C PHE A 25 36.72 44.18 -25.12
N SER A 26 36.13 45.33 -25.47
CA SER A 26 34.71 45.66 -25.26
C SER A 26 33.90 45.58 -26.56
N SER A 27 32.57 45.58 -26.39
CA SER A 27 31.58 46.21 -27.30
C SER A 27 31.02 45.46 -28.52
N CYS A 28 29.68 45.52 -28.59
CA CYS A 28 28.83 45.77 -29.77
C CYS A 28 28.57 44.73 -30.87
N CYS A 29 27.25 44.52 -31.10
CA CYS A 29 26.52 44.31 -32.38
C CYS A 29 26.84 43.05 -33.22
N TYR A 30 25.85 42.23 -33.62
CA TYR A 30 24.88 42.59 -34.69
C TYR A 30 23.63 41.67 -34.70
N TYR A 31 22.44 42.25 -34.96
CA TYR A 31 21.26 41.61 -35.59
C TYR A 31 21.57 41.30 -37.09
N PRO A 32 20.79 40.58 -37.94
CA PRO A 32 19.32 40.61 -38.07
C PRO A 32 18.67 39.24 -38.48
N HIS A 33 17.42 39.04 -38.96
CA HIS A 33 16.29 39.84 -39.51
C HIS A 33 14.95 39.07 -39.23
N PHE A 34 13.84 39.71 -38.78
CA PHE A 34 12.63 40.15 -39.55
C PHE A 34 11.69 39.00 -40.09
N GLN A 35 10.35 39.09 -40.15
CA GLN A 35 9.33 40.17 -40.25
C GLN A 35 8.12 39.89 -39.28
N LYS A 36 7.42 40.86 -38.64
CA LYS A 36 6.39 41.84 -39.11
C LYS A 36 5.10 41.18 -39.68
N LEU A 37 3.84 41.66 -39.50
CA LEU A 37 3.29 42.93 -38.98
C LEU A 37 1.75 42.87 -38.71
N SER A 38 1.24 43.58 -37.68
CA SER A 38 0.02 44.44 -37.59
C SER A 38 -0.49 44.52 -36.13
N GLN A 39 -0.50 45.65 -35.40
CA GLN A 39 -1.20 46.94 -35.54
C GLN A 39 -2.74 46.83 -35.61
N SER A 40 -3.56 47.61 -34.90
CA SER A 40 -3.45 48.48 -33.71
C SER A 40 -4.80 49.21 -33.54
N HIS A 41 -5.29 49.55 -32.33
CA HIS A 41 -6.03 50.82 -32.08
C HIS A 41 -6.35 51.10 -30.58
N HIS A 42 -5.60 52.06 -30.06
CA HIS A 42 -5.87 53.16 -29.11
C HIS A 42 -7.24 53.40 -28.40
N ASP A 43 -7.09 53.94 -27.17
CA ASP A 43 -7.88 54.99 -26.47
C ASP A 43 -9.31 54.72 -25.95
N ALA A 44 -9.83 55.38 -24.90
CA ALA A 44 -9.26 56.05 -23.70
C ALA A 44 -10.41 56.41 -22.70
N LEU A 45 -10.04 56.70 -21.43
CA LEU A 45 -10.64 57.64 -20.43
C LEU A 45 -12.04 58.29 -20.69
N SER A 46 -12.92 58.62 -19.72
CA SER A 46 -13.03 58.40 -18.25
C SER A 46 -14.35 59.03 -17.70
N LEU A 47 -14.73 58.69 -16.45
CA LEU A 47 -15.49 59.53 -15.47
C LEU A 47 -16.84 60.22 -15.85
N ASN A 48 -17.97 59.76 -15.27
CA ASN A 48 -18.61 60.39 -14.07
C ASN A 48 -20.00 59.84 -13.68
N ARG A 49 -20.33 59.94 -12.38
CA ARG A 49 -21.68 59.76 -11.73
C ARG A 49 -22.42 61.15 -11.69
N PRO A 50 -23.65 61.39 -11.14
CA PRO A 50 -24.46 60.55 -10.21
C PRO A 50 -26.03 60.66 -10.20
N ARG A 51 -26.66 59.80 -9.35
CA ARG A 51 -27.81 60.03 -8.43
C ARG A 51 -29.29 60.24 -8.92
N ARG A 52 -30.16 59.47 -8.23
CA ARG A 52 -31.45 59.80 -7.52
C ARG A 52 -32.82 59.34 -8.08
N ASN A 53 -33.53 58.68 -7.17
CA ASN A 53 -34.93 58.23 -7.07
C ASN A 53 -36.04 59.16 -7.66
N SER A 54 -37.12 58.58 -8.21
CA SER A 54 -38.46 58.50 -7.55
C SER A 54 -39.57 57.87 -8.43
N ILE A 55 -40.62 57.36 -7.77
CA ILE A 55 -41.82 56.61 -8.26
C ILE A 55 -43.00 57.63 -8.29
N PRO A 56 -44.01 57.67 -9.23
CA PRO A 56 -45.06 56.62 -9.37
C PRO A 56 -45.90 56.45 -10.69
N LYS A 57 -46.52 55.25 -10.80
CA LYS A 57 -47.87 54.88 -11.33
C LYS A 57 -48.37 55.23 -12.78
N ALA A 58 -48.51 54.15 -13.57
CA ALA A 58 -49.69 53.70 -14.37
C ALA A 58 -50.21 54.54 -15.58
N PHE A 59 -50.46 53.97 -16.79
CA PHE A 59 -51.64 53.12 -17.09
C PHE A 59 -51.59 52.31 -18.43
N LYS A 60 -52.02 51.03 -18.37
CA LYS A 60 -52.68 50.13 -19.38
C LYS A 60 -52.18 49.84 -20.84
N LYS A 61 -52.39 48.54 -21.20
CA LYS A 61 -52.59 47.87 -22.52
C LYS A 61 -51.33 47.65 -23.40
N ARG A 62 -50.83 46.43 -23.64
CA ARG A 62 -51.51 45.21 -24.17
C ARG A 62 -50.67 43.92 -23.90
N GLN A 63 -51.38 42.79 -23.83
CA GLN A 63 -50.99 41.40 -24.22
C GLN A 63 -49.52 40.96 -24.08
N SER A 64 -49.27 40.08 -23.11
CA SER A 64 -48.28 38.99 -23.22
C SER A 64 -48.82 37.73 -22.53
N THR A 65 -48.33 36.57 -22.94
CA THR A 65 -48.84 35.23 -22.61
C THR A 65 -48.58 34.80 -21.17
N ASN A 66 -49.62 34.29 -20.50
CA ASN A 66 -49.45 33.47 -19.30
C ASN A 66 -49.10 32.04 -19.71
N SER A 67 -47.94 31.54 -19.27
CA SER A 67 -47.76 30.12 -18.98
C SER A 67 -47.41 29.99 -17.49
N ALA A 68 -48.39 29.58 -16.70
CA ALA A 68 -48.12 29.10 -15.35
C ALA A 68 -47.57 27.68 -15.45
N ASN A 69 -46.52 27.36 -14.69
CA ASN A 69 -46.31 25.99 -14.24
C ASN A 69 -45.63 25.97 -12.87
N GLU A 70 -46.31 25.37 -11.90
CA GLU A 70 -45.85 25.28 -10.52
C GLU A 70 -44.82 24.16 -10.37
N GLY A 71 -43.57 24.51 -10.06
CA GLY A 71 -42.60 23.54 -9.56
C GLY A 71 -42.97 23.10 -8.14
N LYS A 72 -43.65 21.96 -8.00
CA LYS A 72 -44.05 21.40 -6.69
C LYS A 72 -42.83 20.93 -5.89
N TRP A 73 -42.82 21.24 -4.60
CA TRP A 73 -41.76 20.91 -3.65
C TRP A 73 -42.22 19.86 -2.63
N VAL A 74 -41.33 18.94 -2.26
CA VAL A 74 -41.44 18.03 -1.10
C VAL A 74 -40.03 17.85 -0.54
N GLY A 75 -39.71 17.93 0.74
CA GLY A 75 -40.49 18.31 1.93
C GLY A 75 -39.65 17.97 3.17
N VAL A 76 -39.57 18.85 4.16
CA VAL A 76 -38.82 18.57 5.41
C VAL A 76 -39.54 17.49 6.18
N LYS A 77 -39.00 16.27 6.20
CA LYS A 77 -39.63 15.13 6.88
C LYS A 77 -38.99 14.93 8.25
N LEU A 78 -39.79 15.15 9.30
CA LEU A 78 -39.48 14.76 10.67
C LEU A 78 -39.90 13.30 10.86
N ARG A 79 -38.96 12.42 11.18
CA ARG A 79 -39.22 11.09 11.77
C ARG A 79 -38.31 10.94 12.97
N ASP A 80 -38.89 10.62 14.13
CA ASP A 80 -38.18 10.19 15.34
C ASP A 80 -37.00 11.10 15.78
N GLY A 81 -37.14 12.41 15.56
CA GLY A 81 -36.14 13.43 15.92
C GLY A 81 -35.08 13.72 14.84
N GLU A 82 -35.13 13.03 13.70
CA GLU A 82 -34.25 13.23 12.55
C GLU A 82 -34.92 14.10 11.47
N VAL A 83 -34.10 14.90 10.77
CA VAL A 83 -34.53 15.85 9.73
C VAL A 83 -33.76 15.57 8.45
N LEU A 84 -34.48 15.17 7.40
CA LEU A 84 -33.94 14.89 6.07
C LEU A 84 -34.36 15.97 5.06
N VAL A 85 -33.44 16.31 4.15
CA VAL A 85 -33.64 17.26 3.05
C VAL A 85 -33.19 16.63 1.73
N ALA A 86 -34.12 16.49 0.80
CA ALA A 86 -33.93 15.88 -0.51
C ALA A 86 -34.65 16.71 -1.61
N GLU A 87 -34.23 16.58 -2.87
CA GLU A 87 -34.80 17.26 -4.04
C GLU A 87 -35.22 16.23 -5.11
N SER A 88 -36.32 16.46 -5.85
CA SER A 88 -37.00 15.41 -6.63
C SER A 88 -36.45 15.15 -8.04
N GLN A 89 -36.65 13.93 -8.55
CA GLN A 89 -36.58 13.60 -9.98
C GLN A 89 -37.93 13.84 -10.67
N VAL A 90 -37.90 14.11 -11.97
CA VAL A 90 -39.08 14.05 -12.86
C VAL A 90 -39.09 12.68 -13.54
N LEU A 91 -40.25 12.05 -13.59
CA LEU A 91 -40.56 10.89 -14.43
C LEU A 91 -41.58 11.36 -15.48
N GLU A 92 -41.33 11.09 -16.75
CA GLU A 92 -42.33 11.27 -17.81
C GLU A 92 -43.07 9.95 -18.02
N GLU A 93 -44.41 10.01 -17.98
CA GLU A 93 -45.29 8.86 -18.18
C GLU A 93 -45.61 8.62 -19.66
N GLN A 94 -45.96 7.38 -19.97
CA GLN A 94 -46.30 6.93 -21.32
C GLN A 94 -47.71 7.40 -21.73
N GLY A 95 -47.85 7.82 -22.99
CA GLY A 95 -49.14 7.92 -23.68
C GLY A 95 -49.17 6.92 -24.84
N TYR A 96 -50.22 6.09 -24.89
CA TYR A 96 -50.59 5.33 -26.07
C TYR A 96 -51.35 6.25 -27.04
N ASP A 97 -51.23 5.99 -28.35
CA ASP A 97 -52.38 5.94 -29.27
C ASP A 97 -52.02 5.25 -30.60
N GLU A 98 -53.07 4.75 -31.23
CA GLU A 98 -53.24 3.88 -32.43
C GLU A 98 -52.44 4.32 -33.69
N GLU A 99 -51.75 3.42 -34.40
CA GLU A 99 -52.21 2.39 -35.37
C GLU A 99 -52.35 2.92 -36.81
N TYR A 100 -51.58 2.35 -37.77
CA TYR A 100 -52.04 2.03 -39.13
C TYR A 100 -51.01 1.18 -39.91
N ASP A 101 -51.43 -0.07 -40.11
CA ASP A 101 -51.06 -1.11 -41.07
C ASP A 101 -50.29 -0.72 -42.37
N TYR A 102 -49.25 -1.51 -42.71
CA TYR A 102 -49.22 -2.19 -44.01
C TYR A 102 -48.37 -3.47 -44.01
N MET A 103 -49.03 -4.62 -44.17
CA MET A 103 -48.69 -5.83 -44.96
C MET A 103 -47.23 -6.08 -45.42
N SER A 104 -46.70 -7.31 -45.50
CA SER A 104 -47.13 -8.67 -45.12
C SER A 104 -46.01 -9.66 -45.50
N SER A 105 -45.94 -10.83 -44.83
CA SER A 105 -45.39 -12.15 -45.27
C SER A 105 -44.67 -12.26 -46.64
N ILE A 106 -43.60 -13.06 -46.80
CA ILE A 106 -43.63 -14.54 -46.68
C ILE A 106 -42.21 -15.10 -46.39
N SER A 107 -42.15 -16.16 -45.59
CA SER A 107 -40.98 -17.04 -45.42
C SER A 107 -41.00 -18.20 -46.42
N SER A 108 -39.85 -18.57 -47.02
CA SER A 108 -39.36 -19.97 -46.94
C SER A 108 -38.06 -20.25 -47.73
N LYS A 109 -37.32 -21.24 -47.21
CA LYS A 109 -36.42 -22.21 -47.88
C LYS A 109 -35.03 -21.80 -48.41
N MET A 110 -34.04 -22.48 -47.83
CA MET A 110 -32.73 -22.82 -48.43
C MET A 110 -32.86 -23.65 -49.71
N GLY A 111 -31.83 -23.61 -50.57
CA GLY A 111 -31.69 -24.47 -51.75
C GLY A 111 -30.33 -24.36 -52.46
N SER A 112 -29.31 -24.97 -51.84
CA SER A 112 -28.16 -25.72 -52.41
C SER A 112 -27.66 -25.58 -53.87
N LEU A 113 -26.33 -25.74 -54.02
CA LEU A 113 -25.52 -26.22 -55.17
C LEU A 113 -25.09 -25.21 -56.26
N HIS A 114 -23.77 -25.06 -56.45
CA HIS A 114 -23.06 -25.63 -57.60
C HIS A 114 -21.52 -25.58 -57.45
N GLU A 115 -20.88 -26.52 -58.13
CA GLU A 115 -19.45 -26.73 -58.36
C GLU A 115 -19.02 -26.09 -59.71
N ASP A 116 -17.77 -26.05 -60.23
CA ASP A 116 -16.46 -26.67 -59.94
C ASP A 116 -15.32 -25.66 -60.32
N GLU A 117 -14.07 -25.85 -59.85
CA GLU A 117 -12.82 -25.84 -60.67
C GLU A 117 -11.52 -25.96 -59.80
N GLU A 118 -10.58 -26.83 -60.22
CA GLU A 118 -9.27 -27.06 -59.57
C GLU A 118 -8.12 -26.30 -60.25
N VAL A 119 -7.17 -25.74 -59.46
CA VAL A 119 -5.73 -25.69 -59.82
C VAL A 119 -4.88 -25.86 -58.54
N SER A 120 -3.79 -26.63 -58.65
CA SER A 120 -2.89 -27.08 -57.57
C SER A 120 -1.73 -26.13 -57.22
N ILE A 121 -1.25 -26.15 -55.96
CA ILE A 121 0.12 -26.58 -55.55
C ILE A 121 0.40 -26.27 -54.04
N GLU A 122 0.79 -27.34 -53.33
CA GLU A 122 1.68 -27.49 -52.14
C GLU A 122 1.60 -26.59 -50.87
N ASP A 123 1.42 -27.32 -49.76
CA ASP A 123 2.11 -27.25 -48.46
C ASP A 123 1.67 -26.40 -47.24
N GLU A 124 1.73 -27.11 -46.10
CA GLU A 124 1.68 -26.74 -44.67
C GLU A 124 0.56 -25.80 -44.14
N ALA A 125 -0.61 -26.38 -43.84
CA ALA A 125 -1.26 -26.20 -42.52
C ALA A 125 -2.42 -27.19 -42.27
N SER A 126 -2.18 -28.22 -41.45
CA SER A 126 -3.22 -28.92 -40.68
C SER A 126 -2.65 -29.28 -39.30
N LEU A 127 -3.39 -29.24 -38.19
CA LEU A 127 -4.82 -29.36 -37.99
C LEU A 127 -5.34 -28.32 -36.99
N SER A 128 -6.51 -27.72 -37.28
CA SER A 128 -7.35 -27.14 -36.24
C SER A 128 -8.79 -27.62 -36.41
N LEU A 129 -9.26 -28.51 -35.51
CA LEU A 129 -10.61 -28.45 -34.94
C LEU A 129 -10.77 -29.42 -33.76
N LEU A 130 -11.67 -29.02 -32.83
CA LEU A 130 -12.25 -29.81 -31.72
C LEU A 130 -11.28 -30.14 -30.56
N SER A 131 -11.46 -29.58 -29.36
CA SER A 131 -12.73 -29.57 -28.63
C SER A 131 -12.86 -28.41 -27.63
N LEU A 132 -14.09 -28.17 -27.18
CA LEU A 132 -14.45 -27.13 -26.22
C LEU A 132 -14.01 -27.49 -24.79
N SER A 133 -13.07 -26.72 -24.25
CA SER A 133 -12.89 -26.53 -22.81
C SER A 133 -12.53 -25.08 -22.51
N GLU A 134 -12.84 -24.62 -21.30
CA GLU A 134 -12.92 -23.19 -20.95
C GLU A 134 -11.60 -22.43 -21.21
N LYS A 135 -11.70 -21.28 -21.89
CA LYS A 135 -10.56 -20.37 -22.08
C LYS A 135 -10.21 -19.71 -20.74
N PRO A 136 -8.94 -19.70 -20.29
CA PRO A 136 -8.55 -18.97 -19.09
C PRO A 136 -8.77 -17.45 -19.25
N ASP A 137 -9.15 -16.81 -18.14
CA ASP A 137 -9.54 -15.40 -18.04
C ASP A 137 -8.36 -14.46 -18.42
N ARG A 138 -8.31 -14.01 -19.68
CA ARG A 138 -7.20 -13.20 -20.25
C ARG A 138 -7.07 -11.77 -19.69
N ASN A 139 -7.82 -11.40 -18.66
CA ASN A 139 -7.93 -10.02 -18.17
C ASN A 139 -6.98 -9.68 -17.00
N MET A 140 -5.70 -10.10 -17.08
CA MET A 140 -4.67 -9.71 -16.09
C MET A 140 -3.27 -9.57 -16.69
N ALA A 141 -3.12 -9.70 -18.01
CA ALA A 141 -1.86 -9.51 -18.71
C ALA A 141 -1.93 -8.26 -19.59
N LEU A 142 -0.77 -7.61 -19.78
CA LEU A 142 -0.53 -6.40 -20.55
C LEU A 142 -1.03 -5.11 -19.88
N LEU A 143 -0.15 -4.55 -19.03
CA LEU A 143 0.14 -3.11 -19.08
C LEU A 143 0.67 -2.82 -20.50
N ASP A 144 0.30 -1.69 -21.09
CA ASP A 144 0.87 -1.23 -22.37
C ASP A 144 2.35 -0.86 -22.17
N ASP A 145 3.18 -0.89 -23.22
CA ASP A 145 4.58 -0.50 -23.14
C ASP A 145 4.72 0.96 -22.67
N TYR A 146 3.73 1.81 -22.94
CA TYR A 146 3.61 3.17 -22.40
C TYR A 146 3.38 3.23 -20.87
N GLU A 147 2.62 2.30 -20.29
CA GLU A 147 2.45 2.19 -18.83
C GLU A 147 3.69 1.54 -18.16
N LEU A 148 4.51 0.81 -18.93
CA LEU A 148 5.79 0.26 -18.49
C LEU A 148 6.92 1.30 -18.54
N GLU A 149 6.96 2.20 -19.53
CA GLU A 149 7.92 3.31 -19.59
C GLU A 149 7.74 4.31 -18.42
N GLU A 150 6.49 4.61 -18.00
CA GLU A 150 6.25 5.39 -16.76
C GLU A 150 6.76 4.67 -15.49
N LEU A 151 6.87 3.33 -15.51
CA LEU A 151 7.36 2.52 -14.38
C LEU A 151 8.89 2.33 -14.39
N ASP A 152 9.54 2.36 -15.56
CA ASP A 152 10.99 2.15 -15.67
C ASP A 152 11.81 3.44 -15.42
N PHE A 153 11.17 4.62 -15.51
CA PHE A 153 11.68 5.87 -14.93
C PHE A 153 11.89 5.82 -13.39
N ALA A 154 11.42 4.77 -12.70
CA ALA A 154 11.58 4.61 -11.26
C ALA A 154 12.86 3.86 -10.83
N THR A 155 13.65 3.33 -11.77
CA THR A 155 14.82 2.48 -11.45
C THR A 155 16.19 3.02 -11.86
N ASP A 156 16.27 4.09 -12.67
CA ASP A 156 17.55 4.75 -12.97
C ASP A 156 17.40 6.27 -13.07
N VAL A 157 17.44 6.96 -11.92
CA VAL A 157 17.68 8.41 -11.86
C VAL A 157 18.69 8.73 -10.77
N THR A 158 19.97 8.77 -11.15
CA THR A 158 21.02 9.44 -10.40
C THR A 158 20.78 10.96 -10.39
N GLY A 159 19.76 11.41 -9.63
CA GLY A 159 19.35 12.81 -9.56
C GLY A 159 18.02 13.09 -8.86
N HIS A 160 17.09 12.12 -8.81
CA HIS A 160 15.75 12.36 -8.26
C HIS A 160 15.76 12.50 -6.72
N ARG A 161 15.02 13.47 -6.17
CA ARG A 161 14.91 13.71 -4.72
C ARG A 161 13.50 13.48 -4.18
N SER A 162 13.38 12.82 -3.04
CA SER A 162 12.07 12.57 -2.44
C SER A 162 12.09 12.55 -0.92
N GLY A 163 11.02 13.05 -0.28
CA GLY A 163 10.89 12.98 1.17
C GLY A 163 9.73 13.80 1.75
N PHE A 164 9.58 13.69 3.07
CA PHE A 164 8.47 14.20 3.86
C PHE A 164 8.81 15.54 4.51
N VAL A 165 7.85 16.47 4.48
CA VAL A 165 8.01 17.85 4.95
C VAL A 165 6.90 18.19 5.93
N ALA A 166 7.23 18.44 7.20
CA ALA A 166 6.24 18.80 8.21
C ALA A 166 5.96 20.30 8.22
N VAL A 167 4.72 20.71 7.92
CA VAL A 167 4.32 22.13 7.98
C VAL A 167 3.67 22.41 9.32
N VAL A 168 4.36 23.15 10.20
CA VAL A 168 3.97 23.41 11.61
C VAL A 168 3.86 24.90 11.90
N GLY A 169 3.22 25.26 13.03
CA GLY A 169 3.00 26.66 13.42
C GLY A 169 1.61 26.94 14.01
N LYS A 170 1.45 28.09 14.67
CA LYS A 170 0.21 28.51 15.37
C LYS A 170 -1.00 28.59 14.40
N PRO A 171 -2.26 28.58 14.89
CA PRO A 171 -3.45 28.76 14.05
C PRO A 171 -3.40 30.05 13.20
N ASN A 172 -4.01 30.00 12.01
CA ASN A 172 -4.19 31.13 11.09
C ASN A 172 -2.90 31.78 10.52
N VAL A 173 -1.71 31.21 10.74
CA VAL A 173 -0.45 31.64 10.09
C VAL A 173 -0.42 31.40 8.58
N GLY A 174 -1.25 30.46 8.08
CA GLY A 174 -1.42 30.17 6.65
C GLY A 174 -0.74 28.88 6.15
N LYS A 175 -0.54 27.87 7.01
CA LYS A 175 0.02 26.54 6.65
C LYS A 175 -0.67 25.90 5.46
N SER A 176 -1.97 25.62 5.60
CA SER A 176 -2.83 25.10 4.53
C SER A 176 -2.83 25.93 3.25
N THR A 177 -2.64 27.26 3.36
CA THR A 177 -2.49 28.14 2.19
C THR A 177 -1.15 27.88 1.48
N LEU A 178 -0.06 27.72 2.24
CA LEU A 178 1.26 27.40 1.69
C LEU A 178 1.26 26.01 1.04
N SER A 179 0.71 24.99 1.71
CA SER A 179 0.60 23.63 1.16
C SER A 179 -0.23 23.58 -0.12
N ASN A 180 -1.41 24.21 -0.14
CA ASN A 180 -2.23 24.30 -1.36
C ASN A 180 -1.50 25.06 -2.49
N GLN A 181 -0.75 26.11 -2.17
CA GLN A 181 0.00 26.90 -3.15
C GLN A 181 1.20 26.13 -3.73
N MET A 182 1.86 25.30 -2.92
CA MET A 182 2.97 24.44 -3.38
C MET A 182 2.48 23.33 -4.31
N VAL A 183 1.40 22.63 -3.92
CA VAL A 183 0.79 21.53 -4.70
C VAL A 183 0.06 22.05 -5.95
N GLY A 184 -0.37 23.30 -5.97
CA GLY A 184 -1.15 23.89 -7.06
C GLY A 184 -2.65 23.54 -7.03
N GLN A 185 -3.10 22.74 -6.06
CA GLN A 185 -4.50 22.36 -5.86
C GLN A 185 -4.96 22.70 -4.43
N LYS A 186 -6.23 23.08 -4.28
CA LYS A 186 -6.86 23.28 -2.97
C LYS A 186 -7.23 21.93 -2.33
N LEU A 187 -6.38 21.43 -1.44
CA LEU A 187 -6.61 20.20 -0.66
C LEU A 187 -7.10 20.47 0.75
N SER A 188 -6.55 21.50 1.40
CA SER A 188 -6.88 21.88 2.78
C SER A 188 -7.83 23.08 2.86
N ILE A 189 -8.65 23.13 3.92
CA ILE A 189 -9.57 24.23 4.22
C ILE A 189 -8.82 25.52 4.57
N VAL A 190 -9.21 26.64 3.96
CA VAL A 190 -8.62 27.96 4.23
C VAL A 190 -9.69 28.97 4.68
N THR A 191 -9.64 29.39 5.94
CA THR A 191 -10.50 30.42 6.53
C THR A 191 -9.76 31.18 7.64
N ASP A 192 -10.32 32.30 8.08
CA ASP A 192 -9.84 33.15 9.17
C ASP A 192 -10.18 32.61 10.57
N LYS A 193 -11.00 31.56 10.66
CA LYS A 193 -11.31 30.87 11.92
C LYS A 193 -10.18 29.92 12.31
N PRO A 194 -9.75 29.88 13.59
CA PRO A 194 -8.76 28.91 14.07
C PRO A 194 -9.27 27.47 14.01
N GLN A 195 -8.39 26.49 14.30
CA GLN A 195 -8.73 25.07 14.46
C GLN A 195 -9.42 24.41 13.24
N THR A 196 -9.08 24.87 12.04
CA THR A 196 -9.63 24.39 10.76
C THR A 196 -9.06 23.04 10.35
N THR A 197 -7.75 22.85 10.39
CA THR A 197 -7.09 21.58 10.10
C THR A 197 -7.11 20.73 11.37
N ARG A 198 -7.72 19.54 11.31
CA ARG A 198 -7.85 18.60 12.44
C ARG A 198 -7.25 17.22 12.18
N HIS A 199 -7.36 16.74 10.95
CA HIS A 199 -6.63 15.58 10.45
C HIS A 199 -5.30 16.03 9.84
N ARG A 200 -4.34 15.10 9.71
CA ARG A 200 -3.12 15.31 8.92
C ARG A 200 -3.48 15.20 7.45
N ILE A 201 -3.46 16.33 6.73
CA ILE A 201 -3.71 16.34 5.28
C ILE A 201 -2.35 16.22 4.59
N LEU A 202 -2.20 15.19 3.76
CA LEU A 202 -0.99 14.94 2.99
C LEU A 202 -1.17 15.52 1.59
N GLY A 203 -0.31 16.47 1.22
CA GLY A 203 -0.24 17.06 -0.11
C GLY A 203 1.04 16.61 -0.81
N ILE A 204 0.92 16.09 -2.04
CA ILE A 204 2.03 15.59 -2.84
C ILE A 204 2.34 16.66 -3.90
N CYS A 205 3.58 17.13 -3.93
CA CYS A 205 4.07 18.08 -4.92
C CYS A 205 5.19 17.41 -5.72
N SER A 206 4.90 17.01 -6.96
CA SER A 206 5.84 16.34 -7.85
C SER A 206 6.34 17.26 -8.97
N GLY A 207 7.59 17.03 -9.36
CA GLY A 207 8.22 17.53 -10.59
C GLY A 207 8.95 16.41 -11.32
N GLU A 208 9.71 16.78 -12.36
CA GLU A 208 10.51 15.81 -13.15
C GLU A 208 11.61 15.17 -12.27
N ASP A 209 12.36 15.98 -11.52
CA ASP A 209 13.47 15.50 -10.69
C ASP A 209 13.15 15.39 -9.19
N TYR A 210 11.89 15.57 -8.78
CA TYR A 210 11.56 15.54 -7.35
C TYR A 210 10.13 15.14 -6.97
N GLN A 211 9.96 14.78 -5.70
CA GLN A 211 8.66 14.71 -5.03
C GLN A 211 8.73 15.13 -3.55
N MET A 212 8.00 16.18 -3.19
CA MET A 212 7.83 16.64 -1.81
C MET A 212 6.50 16.14 -1.26
N ILE A 213 6.52 15.57 -0.05
CA ILE A 213 5.30 15.09 0.62
C ILE A 213 5.02 15.98 1.83
N LEU A 214 4.13 16.95 1.63
CA LEU A 214 3.78 17.98 2.62
C LEU A 214 2.74 17.45 3.61
N TYR A 215 3.09 17.39 4.89
CA TYR A 215 2.13 17.20 5.97
C TYR A 215 1.59 18.56 6.45
N ASP A 216 0.37 18.92 6.03
CA ASP A 216 -0.37 20.04 6.61
C ASP A 216 -0.94 19.63 7.97
N THR A 217 -0.42 20.25 9.03
CA THR A 217 -0.74 19.88 10.41
C THR A 217 -1.76 20.82 11.06
N PRO A 218 -2.49 20.35 12.09
CA PRO A 218 -3.22 21.22 13.01
C PRO A 218 -2.39 22.41 13.52
N GLY A 219 -3.04 23.55 13.76
CA GLY A 219 -2.38 24.67 14.42
C GLY A 219 -2.02 24.37 15.87
N VAL A 220 -0.76 24.60 16.26
CA VAL A 220 -0.27 24.38 17.63
C VAL A 220 -1.06 25.24 18.62
N ILE A 221 -1.67 24.60 19.62
CA ILE A 221 -2.57 25.23 20.59
C ILE A 221 -2.06 25.09 22.03
N GLU A 222 -1.92 26.24 22.69
CA GLU A 222 -1.35 26.37 24.04
C GLU A 222 -2.24 25.76 25.14
N LYS A 223 -3.56 25.66 24.92
CA LYS A 223 -4.53 25.10 25.88
C LYS A 223 -5.36 24.00 25.25
N LYS A 224 -5.14 22.76 25.71
CA LYS A 224 -5.90 21.56 25.33
C LYS A 224 -7.16 21.49 26.20
N MET A 225 -8.32 21.82 25.63
CA MET A 225 -9.62 21.87 26.34
C MET A 225 -10.40 20.54 26.20
N HIS A 226 -10.13 19.80 25.12
CA HIS A 226 -10.80 18.55 24.76
C HIS A 226 -9.80 17.45 24.41
N LYS A 227 -10.21 16.17 24.49
CA LYS A 227 -9.38 15.04 24.02
C LYS A 227 -9.05 15.13 22.53
N LEU A 228 -9.96 15.72 21.72
CA LEU A 228 -9.68 16.08 20.32
C LEU A 228 -8.41 16.94 20.20
N ASP A 229 -8.24 17.95 21.06
CA ASP A 229 -7.10 18.87 21.02
C ASP A 229 -5.78 18.14 21.31
N ALA A 230 -5.80 17.18 22.25
CA ALA A 230 -4.65 16.33 22.53
C ALA A 230 -4.30 15.40 21.36
N MET A 231 -5.28 14.81 20.70
CA MET A 231 -5.06 13.99 19.49
C MET A 231 -4.53 14.83 18.31
N MET A 232 -5.04 16.05 18.13
CA MET A 232 -4.54 16.98 17.13
C MET A 232 -3.05 17.30 17.34
N MET A 233 -2.60 17.49 18.58
CA MET A 233 -1.17 17.73 18.85
C MET A 233 -0.31 16.47 18.70
N ASN A 234 -0.84 15.27 18.98
CA ASN A 234 -0.15 14.03 18.63
C ASN A 234 0.07 13.90 17.11
N ASN A 235 -0.88 14.36 16.28
CA ASN A 235 -0.70 14.40 14.83
C ASN A 235 0.37 15.42 14.39
N VAL A 236 0.56 16.53 15.11
CA VAL A 236 1.64 17.50 14.88
C VAL A 236 3.00 16.85 15.18
N ARG A 237 3.17 16.30 16.39
CA ARG A 237 4.40 15.59 16.81
C ARG A 237 4.76 14.45 15.84
N SER A 238 3.78 13.63 15.49
CA SER A 238 3.98 12.51 14.57
C SER A 238 4.33 12.95 13.15
N ALA A 239 3.87 14.10 12.67
CA ALA A 239 4.28 14.62 11.37
C ALA A 239 5.75 15.05 11.36
N ALA A 240 6.23 15.71 12.42
CA ALA A 240 7.61 16.18 12.51
C ALA A 240 8.63 15.05 12.77
N ILE A 241 8.29 14.04 13.60
CA ILE A 241 9.16 12.87 13.84
C ILE A 241 9.48 12.08 12.55
N ASN A 242 8.57 12.09 11.58
CA ASN A 242 8.69 11.35 10.32
C ASN A 242 8.99 12.27 9.12
N ALA A 243 9.56 13.46 9.34
CA ALA A 243 9.87 14.41 8.29
C ALA A 243 11.38 14.59 8.10
N ASP A 244 11.82 14.64 6.85
CA ASP A 244 13.19 14.94 6.45
C ASP A 244 13.54 16.42 6.67
N CYS A 245 12.54 17.31 6.65
CA CYS A 245 12.68 18.71 7.08
C CYS A 245 11.37 19.31 7.61
N VAL A 246 11.48 20.39 8.40
CA VAL A 246 10.35 21.04 9.08
C VAL A 246 10.21 22.51 8.64
N LEU A 247 8.98 22.90 8.26
CA LEU A 247 8.62 24.28 7.95
C LEU A 247 7.85 24.92 9.12
N VAL A 248 8.46 25.89 9.80
CA VAL A 248 7.82 26.66 10.88
C VAL A 248 7.20 27.92 10.30
N VAL A 249 5.88 27.90 10.08
CA VAL A 249 5.15 29.03 9.48
C VAL A 249 4.72 30.03 10.55
N VAL A 250 5.11 31.30 10.39
CA VAL A 250 4.71 32.41 11.27
C VAL A 250 3.94 33.50 10.52
N ASP A 251 3.11 34.26 11.24
CA ASP A 251 2.36 35.37 10.67
C ASP A 251 3.19 36.65 10.75
N ALA A 252 3.70 37.13 9.62
CA ALA A 252 4.53 38.32 9.55
C ALA A 252 3.81 39.58 10.05
N CYS A 253 2.47 39.63 10.05
CA CYS A 253 1.72 40.81 10.50
C CYS A 253 1.82 41.02 12.01
N LYS A 254 2.20 39.98 12.77
CA LYS A 254 2.36 40.03 14.23
C LYS A 254 3.73 40.59 14.62
N PRO A 255 3.92 41.09 15.86
CA PRO A 255 5.26 41.29 16.39
C PRO A 255 6.03 39.96 16.38
N PRO A 256 7.38 39.98 16.27
CA PRO A 256 8.17 38.77 16.39
C PRO A 256 7.91 38.07 17.73
N GLN A 257 7.85 36.74 17.69
CA GLN A 257 7.61 35.90 18.86
C GLN A 257 8.60 34.75 18.84
N LYS A 258 8.99 34.28 20.02
CA LYS A 258 9.74 33.03 20.13
C LYS A 258 8.92 31.88 19.56
N ILE A 259 9.58 30.98 18.85
CA ILE A 259 8.97 29.77 18.28
C ILE A 259 9.20 28.53 19.16
N ASP A 260 9.89 28.69 20.30
CA ASP A 260 10.25 27.64 21.26
C ASP A 260 9.06 26.69 21.54
N GLU A 261 7.85 27.21 21.80
CA GLU A 261 6.63 26.42 22.03
C GLU A 261 6.21 25.54 20.82
N VAL A 262 6.46 26.00 19.60
CA VAL A 262 6.17 25.27 18.35
C VAL A 262 7.26 24.24 18.07
N LEU A 263 8.51 24.52 18.47
CA LEU A 263 9.64 23.59 18.37
C LEU A 263 9.58 22.50 19.45
N GLU A 264 9.19 22.83 20.68
CA GLU A 264 8.99 21.86 21.76
C GLU A 264 7.82 20.92 21.44
N GLU A 265 6.64 21.45 21.09
CA GLU A 265 5.45 20.64 20.80
C GLU A 265 5.50 19.97 19.43
N GLY A 266 6.33 20.48 18.50
CA GLY A 266 6.52 19.92 17.16
C GLY A 266 7.71 18.98 17.05
N VAL A 267 8.92 19.45 17.39
CA VAL A 267 10.22 18.88 16.98
C VAL A 267 10.92 18.07 18.10
N CYS A 268 10.52 18.21 19.37
CA CYS A 268 10.76 17.23 20.46
C CYS A 268 12.16 16.55 20.53
N ASN A 269 13.21 17.23 21.03
CA ASN A 269 14.50 16.64 21.48
C ASN A 269 15.03 15.45 20.65
N LEU A 270 14.98 15.54 19.32
CA LEU A 270 15.58 14.53 18.44
C LEU A 270 17.10 14.51 18.66
N LYS A 271 17.70 13.30 18.71
CA LYS A 271 19.15 13.14 18.88
C LYS A 271 19.94 13.72 17.69
N ASP A 272 19.31 13.75 16.53
CA ASP A 272 19.82 14.31 15.28
C ASP A 272 18.97 15.55 14.92
N LYS A 273 19.63 16.67 14.62
CA LYS A 273 18.96 17.94 14.31
C LYS A 273 18.40 17.92 12.89
N VAL A 274 17.09 17.68 12.77
CA VAL A 274 16.34 17.79 11.51
C VAL A 274 16.38 19.23 11.00
N PRO A 275 16.62 19.50 9.69
CA PRO A 275 16.62 20.85 9.14
C PRO A 275 15.31 21.61 9.34
N ILE A 276 15.39 22.87 9.75
CA ILE A 276 14.24 23.74 10.08
C ILE A 276 14.30 25.04 9.28
N LEU A 277 13.28 25.30 8.45
CA LEU A 277 13.08 26.56 7.75
C LEU A 277 11.93 27.35 8.39
N LEU A 278 12.19 28.61 8.74
CA LEU A 278 11.18 29.53 9.24
C LEU A 278 10.54 30.31 8.08
N VAL A 279 9.26 30.08 7.85
CA VAL A 279 8.49 30.71 6.76
C VAL A 279 7.71 31.91 7.29
N LEU A 280 8.19 33.12 7.00
CA LEU A 280 7.61 34.40 7.42
C LEU A 280 6.49 34.82 6.44
N ASN A 281 5.29 34.28 6.65
CA ASN A 281 4.16 34.37 5.71
C ASN A 281 3.34 35.67 5.84
N LYS A 282 2.61 36.02 4.77
CA LYS A 282 1.78 37.24 4.59
C LYS A 282 2.58 38.52 4.34
N LYS A 283 3.74 38.43 3.66
CA LYS A 283 4.57 39.59 3.30
C LYS A 283 3.83 40.66 2.48
N ASP A 284 2.77 40.27 1.77
CA ASP A 284 1.87 41.15 1.00
C ASP A 284 1.19 42.26 1.83
N LYS A 285 1.16 42.13 3.16
CA LYS A 285 0.50 43.09 4.07
C LYS A 285 1.47 44.06 4.74
N ILE A 286 2.76 44.02 4.42
CA ILE A 286 3.82 44.63 5.22
C ILE A 286 4.78 45.41 4.33
N LYS A 287 5.31 46.52 4.85
CA LYS A 287 6.29 47.34 4.15
C LYS A 287 7.66 46.64 4.12
N PRO A 288 8.43 46.71 3.02
CA PRO A 288 9.73 46.03 2.91
C PRO A 288 10.71 46.31 4.07
N GLY A 289 10.80 47.56 4.53
CA GLY A 289 11.66 47.95 5.65
C GLY A 289 11.23 47.43 7.03
N GLU A 290 9.99 46.94 7.18
CA GLU A 290 9.55 46.23 8.38
C GLU A 290 9.85 44.72 8.29
N ILE A 291 9.88 44.15 7.08
CA ILE A 291 10.24 42.74 6.85
C ILE A 291 11.71 42.52 7.22
N ALA A 292 12.62 43.38 6.74
CA ALA A 292 14.06 43.29 7.02
C ALA A 292 14.36 43.22 8.54
N LYS A 293 13.71 44.08 9.34
CA LYS A 293 13.85 44.09 10.81
C LYS A 293 13.34 42.81 11.49
N LYS A 294 12.39 42.10 10.86
CA LYS A 294 11.86 40.83 11.38
C LYS A 294 12.73 39.64 10.97
N LEU A 295 13.32 39.66 9.78
CA LEU A 295 14.32 38.68 9.36
C LEU A 295 15.51 38.68 10.33
N GLU A 296 16.16 39.85 10.51
CA GLU A 296 17.29 40.03 11.45
C GLU A 296 16.93 39.57 12.88
N TRP A 297 15.69 39.80 13.32
CA TRP A 297 15.24 39.33 14.63
C TRP A 297 15.13 37.80 14.69
N TYR A 298 14.49 37.16 13.70
CA TYR A 298 14.33 35.70 13.70
C TYR A 298 15.67 34.98 13.54
N GLU A 299 16.54 35.45 12.64
CA GLU A 299 17.91 34.94 12.45
C GLU A 299 18.75 35.03 13.74
N LYS A 300 18.54 36.06 14.55
CA LYS A 300 19.31 36.29 15.79
C LYS A 300 18.74 35.59 17.03
N PHE A 301 17.44 35.35 17.07
CA PHE A 301 16.74 34.90 18.29
C PHE A 301 16.05 33.54 18.15
N THR A 302 16.23 32.82 17.04
CA THR A 302 15.72 31.44 16.86
C THR A 302 16.78 30.53 16.26
N ASP A 303 16.82 29.26 16.69
CA ASP A 303 17.75 28.25 16.18
C ASP A 303 17.15 27.52 14.97
N VAL A 304 17.12 28.20 13.83
CA VAL A 304 16.63 27.70 12.53
C VAL A 304 17.72 27.84 11.48
N ASP A 305 17.71 26.97 10.46
CA ASP A 305 18.73 27.00 9.41
C ASP A 305 18.58 28.22 8.49
N GLU A 306 17.34 28.65 8.22
CA GLU A 306 17.05 29.77 7.32
C GLU A 306 15.69 30.44 7.61
N VAL A 307 15.51 31.67 7.14
CA VAL A 307 14.29 32.48 7.32
C VAL A 307 13.83 33.08 5.99
N ILE A 308 12.77 32.55 5.38
CA ILE A 308 12.28 32.99 4.06
C ILE A 308 10.95 33.76 4.19
N PRO A 309 10.87 35.02 3.72
CA PRO A 309 9.63 35.81 3.73
C PRO A 309 8.77 35.47 2.51
N VAL A 310 7.51 35.08 2.73
CA VAL A 310 6.60 34.64 1.65
C VAL A 310 5.22 35.31 1.68
N SER A 311 4.53 35.25 0.54
CA SER A 311 3.07 35.38 0.53
C SER A 311 2.47 34.12 -0.09
N ALA A 312 2.06 33.18 0.76
CA ALA A 312 1.41 31.94 0.33
C ALA A 312 0.12 32.19 -0.47
N LYS A 313 -0.53 33.35 -0.29
CA LYS A 313 -1.76 33.73 -1.02
C LYS A 313 -1.50 34.12 -2.47
N TYR A 314 -0.33 34.68 -2.76
CA TYR A 314 0.02 35.25 -4.07
C TYR A 314 1.23 34.56 -4.71
N GLY A 315 1.70 33.43 -4.15
CA GLY A 315 2.86 32.66 -4.62
C GLY A 315 4.23 33.31 -4.36
N HIS A 316 4.31 34.59 -3.99
CA HIS A 316 5.59 35.30 -3.87
C HIS A 316 6.56 34.65 -2.87
N GLY A 317 7.67 34.12 -3.38
CA GLY A 317 8.71 33.42 -2.62
C GLY A 317 8.35 32.01 -2.15
N VAL A 318 7.29 31.41 -2.71
CA VAL A 318 6.98 29.99 -2.44
C VAL A 318 7.97 29.07 -3.15
N ASP A 319 8.50 29.48 -4.30
CA ASP A 319 9.52 28.74 -5.03
C ASP A 319 10.87 28.74 -4.29
N ASP A 320 11.27 29.88 -3.69
CA ASP A 320 12.43 29.94 -2.77
C ASP A 320 12.35 28.87 -1.65
N VAL A 321 11.14 28.64 -1.12
CA VAL A 321 10.88 27.60 -0.10
C VAL A 321 10.94 26.19 -0.70
N LYS A 322 10.48 26.01 -1.95
CA LYS A 322 10.62 24.72 -2.67
C LYS A 322 12.09 24.37 -2.89
N ASP A 323 12.89 25.32 -3.38
CA ASP A 323 14.32 25.12 -3.64
C ASP A 323 15.08 24.79 -2.36
N TRP A 324 14.76 25.47 -1.25
CA TRP A 324 15.29 25.12 0.07
C TRP A 324 14.95 23.69 0.47
N ILE A 325 13.68 23.26 0.32
CA ILE A 325 13.25 21.88 0.61
C ILE A 325 14.07 20.89 -0.23
N LEU A 326 14.20 21.11 -1.54
CA LEU A 326 14.98 20.25 -2.44
C LEU A 326 16.45 20.13 -2.01
N SER A 327 17.05 21.19 -1.47
CA SER A 327 18.42 21.15 -0.94
C SER A 327 18.60 20.21 0.26
N LYS A 328 17.52 19.93 0.99
CA LYS A 328 17.51 19.08 2.20
C LYS A 328 16.98 17.67 1.96
N LEU A 329 16.11 17.46 0.97
CA LEU A 329 15.54 16.14 0.69
C LEU A 329 16.61 15.14 0.19
N PRO A 330 16.57 13.88 0.66
CA PRO A 330 17.47 12.84 0.21
C PRO A 330 17.22 12.46 -1.25
N CYS A 331 18.24 11.89 -1.90
CA CYS A 331 18.07 11.29 -3.22
C CYS A 331 17.30 9.98 -3.09
N GLY A 332 16.27 9.80 -3.91
CA GLY A 332 15.36 8.65 -3.84
C GLY A 332 14.27 8.69 -4.92
N PRO A 333 13.65 7.55 -5.24
CA PRO A 333 12.57 7.48 -6.23
C PRO A 333 11.33 8.23 -5.73
N ALA A 334 10.40 8.56 -6.63
CA ALA A 334 9.09 9.07 -6.24
C ALA A 334 8.38 8.05 -5.33
N LEU A 335 7.94 8.49 -4.15
CA LEU A 335 7.24 7.67 -3.15
C LEU A 335 5.78 7.40 -3.54
N TYR A 336 5.22 8.29 -4.35
CA TYR A 336 3.86 8.25 -4.90
C TYR A 336 3.89 8.48 -6.41
N PRO A 337 2.86 8.05 -7.16
CA PRO A 337 2.66 8.48 -8.55
C PRO A 337 2.67 10.00 -8.69
N LYS A 338 3.25 10.53 -9.77
CA LYS A 338 3.43 11.98 -9.96
C LYS A 338 2.14 12.72 -10.37
N ASP A 339 1.11 11.97 -10.78
CA ASP A 339 -0.23 12.47 -11.15
C ASP A 339 -1.11 12.82 -9.95
N ILE A 340 -0.82 12.28 -8.75
CA ILE A 340 -1.69 12.45 -7.58
C ILE A 340 -1.24 13.59 -6.66
N ALA A 341 -2.19 14.41 -6.24
CA ALA A 341 -1.98 15.48 -5.28
C ALA A 341 -2.14 15.04 -3.81
N SER A 342 -2.75 13.88 -3.53
CA SER A 342 -2.96 13.37 -2.16
C SER A 342 -3.25 11.87 -2.12
N GLU A 343 -2.96 11.22 -0.98
CA GLU A 343 -3.35 9.82 -0.69
C GLU A 343 -4.80 9.68 -0.20
N HIS A 344 -5.45 10.77 0.22
CA HIS A 344 -6.78 10.73 0.83
C HIS A 344 -7.88 10.39 -0.19
N PRO A 345 -8.90 9.58 0.16
CA PRO A 345 -9.98 9.23 -0.75
C PRO A 345 -10.91 10.43 -0.99
N GLU A 346 -11.59 10.49 -2.15
CA GLU A 346 -12.58 11.55 -2.48
C GLU A 346 -13.58 11.82 -1.34
N ARG A 347 -14.02 10.78 -0.63
CA ARG A 347 -14.96 10.89 0.51
C ARG A 347 -14.43 11.75 1.66
N PHE A 348 -13.11 11.75 1.89
CA PHE A 348 -12.47 12.64 2.87
C PHE A 348 -12.61 14.10 2.43
N PHE A 349 -12.23 14.41 1.18
CA PHE A 349 -12.37 15.76 0.63
C PHE A 349 -13.83 16.24 0.57
N VAL A 350 -14.79 15.37 0.27
CA VAL A 350 -16.22 15.68 0.35
C VAL A 350 -16.64 16.09 1.77
N ALA A 351 -16.17 15.38 2.81
CA ALA A 351 -16.43 15.75 4.19
C ALA A 351 -15.77 17.10 4.55
N GLU A 352 -14.52 17.32 4.11
CA GLU A 352 -13.79 18.56 4.33
C GLU A 352 -14.43 19.76 3.61
N ILE A 353 -14.98 19.59 2.40
CA ILE A 353 -15.71 20.65 1.66
C ILE A 353 -16.99 21.03 2.41
N VAL A 354 -17.80 20.06 2.84
CA VAL A 354 -19.00 20.34 3.67
C VAL A 354 -18.59 21.05 4.96
N ARG A 355 -17.51 20.60 5.59
CA ARG A 355 -16.97 21.21 6.82
C ARG A 355 -16.45 22.63 6.57
N GLU A 356 -15.84 22.93 5.43
CA GLU A 356 -15.47 24.29 5.04
C GLU A 356 -16.71 25.17 4.96
N LYS A 357 -17.79 24.71 4.33
CA LYS A 357 -19.03 25.49 4.26
C LYS A 357 -19.67 25.71 5.63
N ILE A 358 -19.57 24.75 6.56
CA ILE A 358 -19.95 24.95 7.97
C ILE A 358 -19.08 26.07 8.58
N PHE A 359 -17.77 26.01 8.39
CA PHE A 359 -16.84 27.05 8.85
C PHE A 359 -17.07 28.40 8.18
N MET A 360 -17.56 28.49 6.95
CA MET A 360 -17.93 29.76 6.32
C MET A 360 -19.24 30.32 6.88
N GLN A 361 -20.29 29.49 6.92
CA GLN A 361 -21.67 29.93 7.19
C GLN A 361 -21.95 30.20 8.68
N TYR A 362 -21.41 29.38 9.60
CA TYR A 362 -21.73 29.46 11.03
C TYR A 362 -20.64 30.20 11.83
N ARG A 363 -21.02 30.70 13.01
CA ARG A 363 -20.15 31.48 13.93
C ARG A 363 -20.22 30.88 15.34
N ASN A 364 -19.48 31.51 16.27
CA ASN A 364 -19.39 31.10 17.67
C ASN A 364 -18.94 29.64 17.79
N GLU A 365 -19.45 28.88 18.74
CA GLU A 365 -19.02 27.50 19.04
C GLU A 365 -19.42 26.47 17.97
N VAL A 366 -20.41 26.76 17.11
CA VAL A 366 -21.04 25.77 16.23
C VAL A 366 -20.07 25.10 15.26
N PRO A 367 -19.22 25.81 14.47
CA PRO A 367 -18.22 25.17 13.60
C PRO A 367 -17.25 24.25 14.36
N TYR A 368 -16.93 24.60 15.61
CA TYR A 368 -15.97 23.85 16.44
C TYR A 368 -16.59 22.59 17.04
N ALA A 369 -17.91 22.51 17.18
CA ALA A 369 -18.64 21.34 17.68
C ALA A 369 -19.06 20.36 16.58
N CYS A 370 -18.87 20.69 15.30
CA CYS A 370 -19.24 19.84 14.17
C CYS A 370 -18.18 18.78 13.84
N GLN A 371 -18.63 17.57 13.52
CA GLN A 371 -17.92 16.51 12.80
C GLN A 371 -18.70 16.18 11.52
N VAL A 372 -18.04 15.82 10.42
CA VAL A 372 -18.70 15.50 9.14
C VAL A 372 -18.27 14.12 8.67
N ASN A 373 -19.24 13.25 8.36
CA ASN A 373 -19.01 11.87 7.94
C ASN A 373 -19.75 11.59 6.63
N VAL A 374 -19.10 10.98 5.62
CA VAL A 374 -19.79 10.49 4.41
C VAL A 374 -20.31 9.08 4.67
N VAL A 375 -21.62 8.96 4.92
CA VAL A 375 -22.29 7.69 5.27
C VAL A 375 -22.47 6.79 4.04
N SER A 376 -22.82 7.39 2.89
CA SER A 376 -23.03 6.66 1.64
C SER A 376 -22.53 7.50 0.46
N TYR A 377 -21.82 6.87 -0.47
CA TYR A 377 -21.50 7.43 -1.78
C TYR A 377 -21.81 6.33 -2.81
N LYS A 378 -22.79 6.58 -3.67
CA LYS A 378 -23.28 5.66 -4.70
C LYS A 378 -23.22 6.34 -6.07
N THR A 379 -22.24 5.96 -6.88
CA THR A 379 -22.10 6.44 -8.27
C THR A 379 -23.25 5.98 -9.15
N ARG A 380 -23.75 6.85 -10.04
CA ARG A 380 -24.87 6.59 -10.95
C ARG A 380 -24.48 7.05 -12.38
N PRO A 381 -24.33 6.15 -13.37
CA PRO A 381 -23.84 6.52 -14.70
C PRO A 381 -24.73 7.52 -15.44
N ASP A 382 -26.05 7.36 -15.32
CA ASP A 382 -27.06 8.13 -16.07
C ASP A 382 -27.83 9.12 -15.17
N ALA A 383 -27.30 9.43 -13.98
CA ALA A 383 -27.91 10.33 -13.02
C ALA A 383 -26.86 11.03 -12.16
N LYS A 384 -27.30 11.91 -11.24
CA LYS A 384 -26.39 12.52 -10.27
C LYS A 384 -25.86 11.47 -9.28
N ASP A 385 -24.57 11.50 -8.99
CA ASP A 385 -23.96 10.63 -7.97
C ASP A 385 -24.58 10.93 -6.60
N PHE A 386 -25.02 9.90 -5.88
CA PHE A 386 -25.72 10.07 -4.62
C PHE A 386 -24.74 10.03 -3.45
N ILE A 387 -24.64 11.15 -2.73
CA ILE A 387 -23.76 11.34 -1.58
C ILE A 387 -24.62 11.69 -0.36
N GLN A 388 -24.54 10.90 0.69
CA GLN A 388 -25.20 11.13 1.97
C GLN A 388 -24.15 11.49 3.02
N VAL A 389 -24.33 12.64 3.67
CA VAL A 389 -23.42 13.20 4.65
C VAL A 389 -24.14 13.39 5.98
N GLU A 390 -23.52 12.91 7.06
CA GLU A 390 -23.95 13.12 8.43
C GLU A 390 -23.08 14.21 9.08
N VAL A 391 -23.72 15.28 9.56
CA VAL A 391 -23.11 16.33 10.37
C VAL A 391 -23.46 16.07 11.83
N VAL A 392 -22.46 15.66 12.62
CA VAL A 392 -22.61 15.35 14.05
C VAL A 392 -22.27 16.60 14.87
N VAL A 393 -23.14 16.94 15.83
CA VAL A 393 -22.92 18.02 16.82
C VAL A 393 -23.07 17.52 18.25
N GLU A 394 -22.68 18.32 19.24
CA GLU A 394 -22.72 17.92 20.66
C GLU A 394 -24.04 18.23 21.36
N LYS A 395 -24.86 19.16 20.84
CA LYS A 395 -26.08 19.64 21.51
C LYS A 395 -27.23 19.85 20.52
N GLU A 396 -28.46 19.59 20.97
CA GLU A 396 -29.68 19.87 20.19
C GLU A 396 -29.81 21.36 19.82
N THR A 397 -29.31 22.30 20.65
CA THR A 397 -29.25 23.72 20.28
C THR A 397 -28.36 23.99 19.06
N GLN A 398 -27.25 23.26 18.90
CA GLN A 398 -26.37 23.37 17.73
C GLN A 398 -27.03 22.77 16.48
N LYS A 399 -27.75 21.66 16.63
CA LYS A 399 -28.53 21.03 15.55
C LYS A 399 -29.64 21.97 15.07
N ALA A 400 -30.36 22.61 15.99
CA ALA A 400 -31.36 23.63 15.65
C ALA A 400 -30.76 24.83 14.88
N ILE A 401 -29.54 25.25 15.22
CA ILE A 401 -28.82 26.32 14.49
C ILE A 401 -28.41 25.87 13.07
N LEU A 402 -27.89 24.65 12.92
CA LEU A 402 -27.53 24.08 11.61
C LEU A 402 -28.73 23.89 10.69
N ILE A 403 -29.87 23.44 11.22
CA ILE A 403 -31.11 23.29 10.46
C ILE A 403 -31.66 24.68 10.10
N GLY A 404 -31.74 25.57 11.09
CA GLY A 404 -32.34 26.90 10.96
C GLY A 404 -33.86 26.87 10.76
N LYS A 405 -34.48 28.05 10.73
CA LYS A 405 -35.94 28.16 10.54
C LYS A 405 -36.36 27.49 9.22
N GLU A 406 -37.28 26.54 9.30
CA GLU A 406 -37.81 25.76 8.16
C GLU A 406 -36.73 25.03 7.33
N GLY A 407 -35.58 24.68 7.93
CA GLY A 407 -34.48 24.01 7.22
C GLY A 407 -33.68 24.90 6.27
N LYS A 408 -33.94 26.22 6.25
CA LYS A 408 -33.34 27.17 5.28
C LYS A 408 -31.82 27.29 5.42
N ALA A 409 -31.27 27.17 6.63
CA ALA A 409 -29.83 27.25 6.85
C ALA A 409 -29.12 25.99 6.34
N LEU A 410 -29.69 24.80 6.62
CA LEU A 410 -29.19 23.53 6.10
C LEU A 410 -29.28 23.46 4.57
N LYS A 411 -30.37 23.96 3.97
CA LYS A 411 -30.48 24.02 2.50
C LYS A 411 -29.40 24.91 1.88
N LEU A 412 -29.10 26.06 2.48
CA LEU A 412 -28.01 26.94 2.01
C LEU A 412 -26.64 26.24 2.11
N LEU A 413 -26.38 25.58 3.24
CA LEU A 413 -25.16 24.82 3.48
C LEU A 413 -24.98 23.70 2.46
N ALA A 414 -26.00 22.86 2.28
CA ALA A 414 -25.99 21.75 1.32
C ALA A 414 -25.85 22.25 -0.12
N THR A 415 -26.49 23.36 -0.49
CA THR A 415 -26.35 23.94 -1.83
C THR A 415 -24.94 24.44 -2.09
N ALA A 416 -24.33 25.15 -1.14
CA ALA A 416 -22.96 25.64 -1.25
C ALA A 416 -21.95 24.49 -1.27
N ALA A 417 -22.12 23.46 -0.44
CA ALA A 417 -21.24 22.31 -0.43
C ALA A 417 -21.36 21.47 -1.71
N ARG A 418 -22.59 21.27 -2.21
CA ARG A 418 -22.84 20.56 -3.47
C ARG A 418 -22.09 21.21 -4.63
N LEU A 419 -22.11 22.54 -4.76
CA LEU A 419 -21.43 23.23 -5.87
C LEU A 419 -19.91 22.99 -5.85
N ASP A 420 -19.26 23.15 -4.70
CA ASP A 420 -17.83 22.85 -4.55
C ASP A 420 -17.51 21.36 -4.71
N ILE A 421 -18.41 20.44 -4.31
CA ILE A 421 -18.25 19.00 -4.54
C ILE A 421 -18.37 18.66 -6.04
N GLU A 422 -19.30 19.30 -6.77
CA GLU A 422 -19.43 19.10 -8.22
C GLU A 422 -18.20 19.59 -8.99
N ASP A 423 -17.61 20.70 -8.53
CA ASP A 423 -16.35 21.24 -9.06
C ASP A 423 -15.15 20.34 -8.71
N PHE A 424 -15.03 19.90 -7.45
CA PHE A 424 -13.96 18.99 -7.03
C PHE A 424 -14.02 17.62 -7.75
N LEU A 425 -15.20 17.05 -7.93
CA LEU A 425 -15.39 15.75 -8.58
C LEU A 425 -15.55 15.84 -10.11
N GLN A 426 -15.65 17.04 -10.68
CA GLN A 426 -15.99 17.32 -12.08
C GLN A 426 -17.23 16.54 -12.57
N LYS A 427 -18.22 16.35 -11.69
CA LYS A 427 -19.42 15.52 -11.89
C LYS A 427 -20.64 16.12 -11.20
N LYS A 428 -21.85 15.80 -11.66
CA LYS A 428 -23.10 16.21 -10.99
C LYS A 428 -23.45 15.29 -9.84
N VAL A 429 -23.78 15.87 -8.68
CA VAL A 429 -24.07 15.10 -7.45
C VAL A 429 -25.42 15.48 -6.83
N PHE A 430 -26.04 14.50 -6.20
CA PHE A 430 -27.16 14.65 -5.29
C PHE A 430 -26.62 14.53 -3.87
N LEU A 431 -26.60 15.64 -3.15
CA LEU A 431 -26.08 15.72 -1.79
C LEU A 431 -27.26 15.72 -0.80
N GLU A 432 -27.39 14.64 -0.04
CA GLU A 432 -28.25 14.56 1.14
C GLU A 432 -27.41 14.91 2.38
N VAL A 433 -27.89 15.83 3.21
CA VAL A 433 -27.21 16.23 4.46
C VAL A 433 -28.16 16.03 5.63
N GLU A 434 -27.73 15.22 6.59
CA GLU A 434 -28.43 14.91 7.82
C GLU A 434 -27.69 15.51 9.03
N VAL A 435 -28.40 15.95 10.07
CA VAL A 435 -27.79 16.51 11.28
C VAL A 435 -28.17 15.69 12.50
N LYS A 436 -27.19 15.08 13.17
CA LYS A 436 -27.37 14.24 14.36
C LYS A 436 -26.66 14.82 15.59
N VAL A 437 -27.18 14.52 16.78
CA VAL A 437 -26.53 14.86 18.05
C VAL A 437 -25.81 13.64 18.60
N LYS A 438 -24.53 13.79 18.95
CA LYS A 438 -23.78 12.87 19.81
C LYS A 438 -23.11 13.69 20.89
N GLU A 439 -23.66 13.62 22.09
CA GLU A 439 -23.18 14.39 23.23
C GLU A 439 -21.71 14.09 23.53
N ASN A 440 -20.95 15.15 23.82
CA ASN A 440 -19.54 15.07 24.24
C ASN A 440 -18.62 14.28 23.30
N TRP A 441 -18.91 14.20 21.99
CA TRP A 441 -18.11 13.40 21.06
C TRP A 441 -16.63 13.82 21.02
N ARG A 442 -16.31 15.11 21.25
CA ARG A 442 -14.92 15.62 21.32
C ARG A 442 -14.13 15.17 22.56
N GLN A 443 -14.80 14.56 23.54
CA GLN A 443 -14.21 13.95 24.73
C GLN A 443 -14.24 12.40 24.70
N ASN A 444 -14.92 11.80 23.73
CA ASN A 444 -15.11 10.35 23.63
C ASN A 444 -14.03 9.73 22.72
N GLU A 445 -13.03 9.06 23.30
CA GLU A 445 -11.93 8.45 22.54
C GLU A 445 -12.37 7.39 21.53
N GLY A 446 -13.45 6.65 21.80
CA GLY A 446 -13.97 5.65 20.87
C GLY A 446 -14.52 6.31 19.60
N LEU A 447 -15.27 7.40 19.75
CA LEU A 447 -15.74 8.20 18.63
C LEU A 447 -14.58 8.92 17.92
N LEU A 448 -13.60 9.46 18.65
CA LEU A 448 -12.44 10.10 18.03
C LEU A 448 -11.57 9.13 17.22
N ARG A 449 -11.39 7.89 17.69
CA ARG A 449 -10.75 6.81 16.91
C ARG A 449 -11.57 6.47 15.66
N HIS A 450 -12.88 6.27 15.81
CA HIS A 450 -13.79 5.98 14.70
C HIS A 450 -13.82 7.08 13.63
N TYR A 451 -13.69 8.35 14.03
CA TYR A 451 -13.59 9.48 13.12
C TYR A 451 -12.18 9.72 12.55
N GLY A 452 -11.19 8.87 12.87
CA GLY A 452 -9.84 8.95 12.27
C GLY A 452 -8.93 10.04 12.85
N TYR A 453 -9.09 10.41 14.14
CA TYR A 453 -8.24 11.42 14.78
C TYR A 453 -6.93 10.88 15.37
N THR A 454 -6.74 9.57 15.46
CA THR A 454 -5.59 8.92 16.15
C THR A 454 -4.41 8.56 15.23
N GLY A 455 -4.14 9.33 14.18
CA GLY A 455 -3.02 9.12 13.24
C GLY A 455 -3.19 7.93 12.28
N ASN A 456 -3.72 6.80 12.76
CA ASN A 456 -4.21 5.72 11.92
C ASN A 456 -5.50 6.18 11.23
N ILE A 457 -5.40 6.55 9.95
CA ILE A 457 -6.57 6.71 9.09
C ILE A 457 -7.16 5.32 8.90
N GLN A 458 -8.20 4.98 9.65
CA GLN A 458 -9.15 3.97 9.21
C GLN A 458 -9.79 4.52 7.93
N GLY A 459 -9.21 4.18 6.79
CA GLY A 459 -9.89 4.33 5.50
C GLY A 459 -11.17 3.53 5.61
N PHE A 460 -12.30 4.23 5.79
CA PHE A 460 -13.60 3.61 5.98
C PHE A 460 -13.81 2.62 4.87
N THR A 461 -13.81 1.34 5.25
CA THR A 461 -13.83 0.21 4.34
C THR A 461 -15.03 0.39 3.42
N VAL A 462 -14.77 0.74 2.15
CA VAL A 462 -15.69 0.32 1.08
C VAL A 462 -15.89 -1.16 1.35
N GLN A 463 -17.14 -1.62 1.44
CA GLN A 463 -17.43 -3.05 1.58
C GLN A 463 -16.99 -3.81 0.30
N VAL A 464 -15.68 -4.00 0.17
CA VAL A 464 -15.12 -5.34 0.03
C VAL A 464 -15.75 -6.15 1.16
N GLU A 465 -16.35 -7.27 0.82
CA GLU A 465 -16.90 -8.22 1.79
C GLU A 465 -15.86 -8.44 2.89
N ALA A 466 -16.31 -8.50 4.15
CA ALA A 466 -15.41 -8.65 5.28
C ALA A 466 -14.62 -9.95 5.11
N GLY A 467 -13.39 -9.81 4.60
CA GLY A 467 -12.55 -10.94 4.29
C GLY A 467 -12.26 -11.71 5.56
N ASP A 468 -12.44 -13.02 5.47
CA ASP A 468 -12.18 -13.98 6.55
C ASP A 468 -10.72 -13.97 7.05
N GLY A 469 -9.84 -13.26 6.35
CA GLY A 469 -8.44 -13.03 6.69
C GLY A 469 -7.51 -14.14 6.21
N PHE A 470 -8.03 -15.22 5.65
CA PHE A 470 -7.22 -16.32 5.13
C PHE A 470 -6.56 -15.90 3.81
N VAL A 471 -5.31 -16.32 3.63
CA VAL A 471 -4.64 -16.23 2.32
C VAL A 471 -5.19 -17.37 1.46
N ARG A 472 -5.55 -17.07 0.22
CA ARG A 472 -6.13 -18.02 -0.75
C ARG A 472 -5.32 -17.98 -2.05
N THR A 473 -5.48 -18.97 -2.91
CA THR A 473 -4.92 -18.93 -4.27
C THR A 473 -5.98 -18.57 -5.30
N ARG A 474 -5.59 -17.88 -6.37
CA ARG A 474 -6.40 -17.69 -7.57
C ARG A 474 -5.50 -17.87 -8.79
N GLY A 475 -5.56 -19.06 -9.39
CA GLY A 475 -4.58 -19.47 -10.39
C GLY A 475 -3.17 -19.41 -9.80
N ILE A 476 -2.28 -18.71 -10.48
CA ILE A 476 -0.86 -18.60 -10.09
C ILE A 476 -0.56 -17.52 -9.03
N HIS A 477 -1.56 -16.89 -8.41
CA HIS A 477 -1.36 -15.81 -7.44
C HIS A 477 -1.93 -16.14 -6.05
N PHE A 478 -1.27 -15.67 -4.99
CA PHE A 478 -1.92 -15.54 -3.68
C PHE A 478 -2.85 -14.33 -3.65
N GLN A 479 -3.91 -14.43 -2.84
CA GLN A 479 -4.83 -13.35 -2.54
C GLN A 479 -5.11 -13.29 -1.04
N LEU A 480 -5.20 -12.06 -0.52
CA LEU A 480 -5.66 -11.76 0.83
C LEU A 480 -6.79 -10.74 0.71
N ASN A 481 -7.96 -11.06 1.26
CA ASN A 481 -9.18 -10.25 1.15
C ASN A 481 -9.50 -9.83 -0.31
N GLY A 482 -9.27 -10.76 -1.25
CA GLY A 482 -9.48 -10.61 -2.69
C GLY A 482 -8.44 -9.75 -3.44
N SER A 483 -7.50 -9.09 -2.75
CA SER A 483 -6.35 -8.39 -3.38
C SER A 483 -5.17 -9.34 -3.53
N PRO A 484 -4.30 -9.17 -4.54
CA PRO A 484 -3.03 -9.91 -4.62
C PRO A 484 -2.25 -9.81 -3.30
N TYR A 485 -1.56 -10.87 -2.94
CA TYR A 485 -0.73 -10.92 -1.74
C TYR A 485 0.69 -11.33 -2.14
N TYR A 486 1.66 -10.50 -1.77
CA TYR A 486 3.07 -10.76 -2.01
C TYR A 486 3.79 -10.85 -0.66
N ALA A 487 4.56 -11.90 -0.47
CA ALA A 487 5.29 -12.17 0.75
C ALA A 487 6.75 -11.71 0.63
N ASN A 488 7.18 -10.81 1.51
CA ASN A 488 8.58 -10.77 1.91
C ASN A 488 8.63 -11.29 3.34
N GLY A 489 9.50 -12.25 3.62
CA GLY A 489 9.47 -12.95 4.89
C GLY A 489 10.79 -13.59 5.27
N PHE A 490 10.73 -14.42 6.30
CA PHE A 490 11.90 -15.01 6.95
C PHE A 490 11.59 -16.39 7.52
N ASN A 491 12.64 -17.19 7.67
CA ASN A 491 12.62 -18.41 8.45
C ASN A 491 13.10 -18.13 9.87
N ALA A 492 12.40 -18.67 10.86
CA ALA A 492 12.77 -18.61 12.26
C ALA A 492 12.28 -19.89 12.96
N TYR A 493 12.96 -21.02 12.71
CA TYR A 493 12.59 -22.33 13.23
C TYR A 493 12.49 -22.39 14.76
N TRP A 494 13.26 -21.54 15.43
CA TRP A 494 13.49 -21.53 16.88
C TRP A 494 12.33 -20.96 17.70
N LEU A 495 11.35 -20.29 17.08
CA LEU A 495 10.32 -19.51 17.78
C LEU A 495 9.60 -20.30 18.88
N MET A 496 9.07 -21.50 18.56
CA MET A 496 8.41 -22.37 19.55
C MET A 496 9.38 -22.87 20.63
N TYR A 497 10.56 -23.33 20.22
CA TYR A 497 11.57 -23.91 21.13
C TYR A 497 12.06 -22.91 22.18
N VAL A 498 12.19 -21.64 21.79
CA VAL A 498 12.51 -20.54 22.71
C VAL A 498 11.29 -20.14 23.53
N ALA A 499 10.10 -19.99 22.92
CA ALA A 499 8.85 -19.60 23.61
C ALA A 499 8.30 -20.66 24.59
N THR A 500 8.79 -21.91 24.51
CA THR A 500 8.59 -22.97 25.51
C THR A 500 9.04 -22.52 26.91
N ASP A 501 10.00 -21.60 26.98
CA ASP A 501 10.43 -20.94 28.21
C ASP A 501 9.75 -19.56 28.32
N PRO A 502 8.83 -19.36 29.28
CA PRO A 502 8.12 -18.09 29.43
C PRO A 502 9.06 -16.88 29.61
N SER A 503 10.26 -17.08 30.19
CA SER A 503 11.23 -15.99 30.39
C SER A 503 11.84 -15.46 29.10
N GLN A 504 11.84 -16.27 28.04
CA GLN A 504 12.45 -15.94 26.74
C GLN A 504 11.42 -15.45 25.70
N ARG A 505 10.12 -15.41 26.05
CA ARG A 505 9.04 -15.01 25.13
C ARG A 505 9.18 -13.58 24.59
N SER A 506 9.84 -12.68 25.33
CA SER A 506 10.19 -11.34 24.86
C SER A 506 11.04 -11.34 23.59
N ARG A 507 11.88 -12.36 23.35
CA ARG A 507 12.66 -12.49 22.10
C ARG A 507 11.78 -12.75 20.88
N ILE A 508 10.67 -13.47 21.05
CA ILE A 508 9.69 -13.72 19.99
C ILE A 508 8.93 -12.42 19.67
N SER A 509 8.50 -11.69 20.70
CA SER A 509 7.94 -10.33 20.53
C SER A 509 8.91 -9.41 19.80
N GLU A 510 10.21 -9.47 20.12
CA GLU A 510 11.23 -8.65 19.48
C GLU A 510 11.47 -9.02 18.02
N ALA A 511 11.60 -10.32 17.71
CA ALA A 511 11.73 -10.81 16.33
C ALA A 511 10.56 -10.33 15.45
N PHE A 512 9.32 -10.47 15.93
CA PHE A 512 8.14 -10.00 15.20
C PHE A 512 8.03 -8.47 15.13
N ARG A 513 8.45 -7.74 16.18
CA ARG A 513 8.53 -6.27 16.17
C ARG A 513 9.48 -5.77 15.08
N GLN A 514 10.70 -6.33 15.04
CA GLN A 514 11.73 -5.96 14.06
C GLN A 514 11.35 -6.39 12.64
N ALA A 515 10.80 -7.59 12.47
CA ALA A 515 10.33 -8.05 11.16
C ALA A 515 9.21 -7.14 10.60
N SER A 516 8.24 -6.78 11.44
CA SER A 516 7.14 -5.88 11.08
C SER A 516 7.63 -4.47 10.72
N SER A 517 8.61 -3.92 11.45
CA SER A 517 9.18 -2.60 11.12
C SER A 517 10.01 -2.58 9.82
N HIS A 518 10.51 -3.73 9.37
CA HIS A 518 11.16 -3.91 8.05
C HIS A 518 10.17 -4.38 6.96
N GLY A 519 8.87 -4.34 7.23
CA GLY A 519 7.80 -4.66 6.28
C GLY A 519 7.68 -6.14 5.93
N LEU A 520 8.29 -7.04 6.71
CA LEU A 520 8.14 -8.48 6.51
C LEU A 520 6.73 -8.94 6.92
N THR A 521 6.11 -9.76 6.09
CA THR A 521 4.69 -10.14 6.19
C THR A 521 4.47 -11.63 6.48
N VAL A 522 5.49 -12.48 6.33
CA VAL A 522 5.42 -13.93 6.57
C VAL A 522 6.62 -14.40 7.40
N ALA A 523 6.37 -15.29 8.36
CA ALA A 523 7.40 -16.06 9.05
C ALA A 523 7.13 -17.56 8.87
N ARG A 524 8.16 -18.32 8.52
CA ARG A 524 8.12 -19.79 8.45
C ARG A 524 8.83 -20.38 9.66
N THR A 525 8.15 -21.31 10.36
CA THR A 525 8.58 -21.82 11.67
C THR A 525 8.02 -23.21 11.96
N TRP A 526 8.66 -23.95 12.87
CA TRP A 526 8.36 -25.36 13.10
C TRP A 526 7.26 -25.53 14.15
N ALA A 527 6.20 -26.25 13.77
CA ALA A 527 5.19 -26.79 14.66
C ALA A 527 5.54 -28.21 15.14
N PHE A 528 6.81 -28.60 15.04
CA PHE A 528 7.36 -29.88 15.51
C PHE A 528 8.59 -29.66 16.39
N ASN A 529 8.81 -30.60 17.31
CA ASN A 529 10.09 -30.93 17.94
C ASN A 529 9.88 -32.33 18.53
N ASP A 530 10.33 -33.34 17.79
CA ASP A 530 10.00 -34.75 18.03
C ASP A 530 11.12 -35.40 18.85
N GLY A 531 10.83 -35.74 20.11
CA GLY A 531 11.84 -36.21 21.06
C GLY A 531 12.85 -35.14 21.47
N GLY A 532 13.90 -35.56 22.20
CA GLY A 532 14.97 -34.67 22.65
C GLY A 532 14.58 -33.64 23.72
N TYR A 533 15.39 -32.59 23.85
CA TYR A 533 15.19 -31.52 24.83
C TYR A 533 14.14 -30.50 24.37
N ARG A 534 13.26 -30.08 25.29
CA ARG A 534 12.08 -29.23 25.00
C ARG A 534 11.19 -29.75 23.87
N ALA A 535 11.10 -31.08 23.73
CA ALA A 535 10.23 -31.74 22.76
C ALA A 535 8.80 -31.20 22.82
N LEU A 536 8.21 -30.88 21.67
CA LEU A 536 6.76 -30.68 21.56
C LEU A 536 6.05 -32.02 21.68
N GLN A 537 6.55 -33.04 20.96
CA GLN A 537 6.04 -34.40 20.98
C GLN A 537 7.15 -35.33 21.47
N TYR A 538 7.13 -35.70 22.76
CA TYR A 538 8.19 -36.53 23.35
C TYR A 538 8.01 -38.04 23.07
N ALA A 539 6.80 -38.47 22.72
CA ALA A 539 6.48 -39.81 22.25
C ALA A 539 5.27 -39.77 21.30
N PRO A 540 4.98 -40.81 20.50
CA PRO A 540 3.89 -40.77 19.51
C PRO A 540 2.52 -40.52 20.16
N GLY A 541 1.95 -39.35 19.88
CA GLY A 541 0.67 -38.89 20.45
C GLY A 541 0.76 -38.30 21.87
N ALA A 542 1.94 -38.07 22.41
CA ALA A 542 2.16 -37.51 23.75
C ALA A 542 2.95 -36.21 23.68
N TYR A 543 2.37 -35.13 24.21
CA TYR A 543 2.80 -33.75 23.98
C TYR A 543 3.18 -33.01 25.25
N ASN A 544 4.17 -32.12 25.16
CA ASN A 544 4.50 -31.17 26.21
C ASN A 544 3.63 -29.92 26.08
N GLU A 545 2.77 -29.69 27.08
CA GLU A 545 1.83 -28.58 27.08
C GLU A 545 2.52 -27.20 27.15
N GLU A 546 3.70 -27.07 27.76
CA GLU A 546 4.43 -25.79 27.77
C GLU A 546 5.09 -25.49 26.42
N ALA A 547 5.51 -26.52 25.67
CA ALA A 547 5.95 -26.35 24.29
C ALA A 547 4.77 -25.95 23.37
N PHE A 548 3.60 -26.56 23.58
CA PHE A 548 2.38 -26.17 22.88
C PHE A 548 1.95 -24.72 23.20
N LYS A 549 2.01 -24.29 24.47
CA LYS A 549 1.82 -22.88 24.84
C LYS A 549 2.89 -21.95 24.26
N GLY A 550 4.10 -22.45 24.04
CA GLY A 550 5.15 -21.76 23.28
C GLY A 550 4.68 -21.46 21.86
N LEU A 551 4.17 -22.47 21.14
CA LEU A 551 3.60 -22.28 19.80
C LEU A 551 2.32 -21.41 19.82
N ASP A 552 1.45 -21.57 20.81
CA ASP A 552 0.26 -20.73 20.97
C ASP A 552 0.62 -19.25 21.11
N PHE A 553 1.67 -18.95 21.88
CA PHE A 553 2.22 -17.60 22.02
C PHE A 553 2.79 -17.08 20.70
N VAL A 554 3.52 -17.91 19.93
CA VAL A 554 4.05 -17.53 18.61
C VAL A 554 2.93 -17.14 17.65
N VAL A 555 1.84 -17.91 17.58
CA VAL A 555 0.66 -17.57 16.77
C VAL A 555 -0.02 -16.29 17.25
N ALA A 556 -0.17 -16.10 18.56
CA ALA A 556 -0.77 -14.90 19.14
C ALA A 556 0.06 -13.63 18.88
N GLU A 557 1.38 -13.73 18.96
CA GLU A 557 2.29 -12.59 18.81
C GLU A 557 2.53 -12.26 17.32
N ALA A 558 2.59 -13.27 16.43
CA ALA A 558 2.58 -13.05 14.98
C ALA A 558 1.35 -12.24 14.56
N ARG A 559 0.16 -12.58 15.08
CA ARG A 559 -1.07 -11.83 14.86
C ARG A 559 -0.94 -10.36 15.28
N ARG A 560 -0.39 -10.12 16.48
CA ARG A 560 -0.22 -8.78 17.05
C ARG A 560 0.60 -7.85 16.16
N TYR A 561 1.60 -8.41 15.45
CA TYR A 561 2.47 -7.68 14.54
C TYR A 561 2.07 -7.76 13.05
N GLY A 562 0.93 -8.39 12.74
CA GLY A 562 0.39 -8.50 11.38
C GLY A 562 1.11 -9.53 10.49
N ILE A 563 1.93 -10.40 11.08
CA ILE A 563 2.74 -11.39 10.36
C ILE A 563 1.97 -12.71 10.22
N LYS A 564 2.01 -13.29 9.02
CA LYS A 564 1.43 -14.60 8.71
C LYS A 564 2.41 -15.72 9.03
N LEU A 565 1.90 -16.92 9.35
CA LEU A 565 2.73 -18.09 9.65
C LEU A 565 2.62 -19.20 8.61
N ILE A 566 3.76 -19.74 8.19
CA ILE A 566 3.85 -21.07 7.56
C ILE A 566 4.37 -22.04 8.63
N LEU A 567 3.58 -23.09 8.90
CA LEU A 567 3.84 -24.03 9.99
C LEU A 567 4.22 -25.41 9.45
N SER A 568 5.49 -25.78 9.60
CA SER A 568 5.99 -27.12 9.24
C SER A 568 5.65 -28.15 10.29
N LEU A 569 5.18 -29.32 9.83
CA LEU A 569 4.60 -30.39 10.65
C LEU A 569 5.55 -31.57 10.87
N ALA A 570 6.70 -31.62 10.20
CA ALA A 570 7.79 -32.58 10.44
C ALA A 570 9.10 -32.11 9.77
N ASN A 571 10.23 -32.70 10.14
CA ASN A 571 11.51 -32.50 9.45
C ASN A 571 11.91 -33.75 8.65
N ASN A 572 12.63 -33.57 7.55
CA ASN A 572 13.39 -34.67 6.93
C ASN A 572 14.68 -35.00 7.71
N TYR A 573 15.32 -34.00 8.30
CA TYR A 573 16.59 -34.16 9.04
C TYR A 573 16.39 -34.54 10.51
N GLU A 574 17.42 -35.13 11.12
CA GLU A 574 17.41 -35.57 12.53
C GLU A 574 17.30 -34.41 13.55
N ASN A 575 17.62 -33.18 13.15
CA ASN A 575 17.55 -32.01 14.01
C ASN A 575 16.10 -31.76 14.44
N PHE A 576 15.86 -31.76 15.76
CA PHE A 576 14.52 -31.73 16.37
C PHE A 576 13.66 -32.97 15.98
N GLY A 577 14.31 -34.12 15.75
CA GLY A 577 13.73 -35.45 15.59
C GLY A 577 13.56 -35.90 14.15
N GLY A 578 12.64 -35.25 13.43
CA GLY A 578 12.33 -35.54 12.04
C GLY A 578 11.87 -36.97 11.72
N LYS A 579 11.85 -37.33 10.43
CA LYS A 579 11.37 -38.64 9.92
C LYS A 579 12.05 -39.82 10.61
N LYS A 580 13.33 -39.68 10.95
CA LYS A 580 14.11 -40.67 11.70
C LYS A 580 13.50 -40.97 13.06
N GLN A 581 13.14 -39.96 13.84
CA GLN A 581 12.53 -40.17 15.17
C GLN A 581 11.19 -40.91 15.09
N TYR A 582 10.39 -40.68 14.03
CA TYR A 582 9.17 -41.44 13.78
C TYR A 582 9.43 -42.92 13.47
N VAL A 583 10.47 -43.22 12.68
CA VAL A 583 10.93 -44.59 12.40
C VAL A 583 11.47 -45.25 13.68
N ASP A 584 12.25 -44.54 14.50
CA ASP A 584 12.79 -45.06 15.76
C ASP A 584 11.68 -45.32 16.80
N TRP A 585 10.63 -44.51 16.85
CA TRP A 585 9.42 -44.79 17.63
C TRP A 585 8.63 -46.01 17.12
N ALA A 586 8.62 -46.26 15.81
CA ALA A 586 8.00 -47.46 15.25
C ALA A 586 8.84 -48.71 15.55
N ARG A 587 10.18 -48.62 15.46
CA ARG A 587 11.13 -49.67 15.88
C ARG A 587 10.95 -50.05 17.34
N SER A 588 10.85 -49.07 18.25
CA SER A 588 10.63 -49.34 19.68
C SER A 588 9.27 -49.98 20.00
N ARG A 589 8.31 -49.93 19.07
CA ARG A 589 7.02 -50.62 19.10
C ARG A 589 7.00 -51.91 18.27
N GLY A 590 8.17 -52.48 17.96
CA GLY A 590 8.30 -53.78 17.31
C GLY A 590 8.17 -53.78 15.79
N GLN A 591 8.19 -52.63 15.11
CA GLN A 591 8.26 -52.59 13.64
C GLN A 591 9.69 -52.84 13.16
N TYR A 592 9.87 -53.82 12.26
CA TYR A 592 11.16 -54.06 11.61
C TYR A 592 11.34 -53.09 10.44
N LEU A 593 12.03 -51.96 10.67
CA LEU A 593 12.27 -50.90 9.69
C LEU A 593 13.77 -50.68 9.49
N THR A 594 14.23 -50.73 8.24
CA THR A 594 15.65 -50.68 7.87
C THR A 594 16.08 -49.36 7.25
N SER A 595 15.15 -48.51 6.83
CA SER A 595 15.41 -47.19 6.25
C SER A 595 14.65 -46.09 6.99
N GLU A 596 15.17 -44.87 6.98
CA GLU A 596 14.43 -43.69 7.45
C GLU A 596 13.30 -43.31 6.49
N ASP A 597 13.43 -43.66 5.20
CA ASP A 597 12.37 -43.50 4.21
C ASP A 597 11.20 -44.48 4.42
N ASP A 598 11.36 -45.47 5.30
CA ASP A 598 10.22 -46.28 5.75
C ASP A 598 9.17 -45.40 6.46
N PHE A 599 9.53 -44.19 6.92
CA PHE A 599 8.59 -43.15 7.32
C PHE A 599 7.44 -42.96 6.31
N PHE A 600 7.76 -42.89 5.01
CA PHE A 600 6.80 -42.65 3.94
C PHE A 600 5.93 -43.88 3.62
N ARG A 601 6.44 -45.10 3.89
CA ARG A 601 5.82 -46.36 3.47
C ARG A 601 5.06 -47.08 4.58
N ASN A 602 5.65 -47.15 5.77
CA ASN A 602 5.09 -47.90 6.88
C ASN A 602 3.76 -47.28 7.37
N SER A 603 2.81 -48.13 7.75
CA SER A 603 1.47 -47.67 8.18
C SER A 603 1.48 -47.08 9.60
N VAL A 604 2.41 -47.53 10.45
CA VAL A 604 2.53 -47.07 11.85
C VAL A 604 3.19 -45.69 11.91
N THR A 605 4.27 -45.45 11.15
CA THR A 605 4.90 -44.12 11.03
C THR A 605 3.94 -43.09 10.46
N ARG A 606 3.26 -43.41 9.35
CA ARG A 606 2.19 -42.59 8.76
C ARG A 606 1.04 -42.34 9.76
N GLY A 607 0.67 -43.34 10.55
CA GLY A 607 -0.33 -43.20 11.62
C GLY A 607 0.10 -42.21 12.71
N PHE A 608 1.35 -42.25 13.15
CA PHE A 608 1.88 -41.29 14.12
C PHE A 608 1.87 -39.86 13.57
N TYR A 609 2.32 -39.67 12.33
CA TYR A 609 2.33 -38.36 11.67
C TYR A 609 0.90 -37.81 11.43
N LYS A 610 -0.05 -38.67 11.05
CA LYS A 610 -1.49 -38.30 10.97
C LYS A 610 -2.10 -37.93 12.33
N ASN A 611 -1.61 -38.51 13.43
CA ASN A 611 -2.01 -38.09 14.77
C ASN A 611 -1.39 -36.73 15.15
N HIS A 612 -0.14 -36.46 14.75
CA HIS A 612 0.49 -35.16 14.90
C HIS A 612 -0.29 -34.06 14.16
N ILE A 613 -0.53 -34.22 12.85
CA ILE A 613 -1.37 -33.33 12.03
C ILE A 613 -2.69 -33.05 12.74
N ARG A 614 -3.41 -34.10 13.17
CA ARG A 614 -4.72 -33.96 13.80
C ARG A 614 -4.63 -33.17 15.12
N THR A 615 -3.57 -33.34 15.89
CA THR A 615 -3.39 -32.65 17.17
C THR A 615 -3.08 -31.17 16.94
N VAL A 616 -2.12 -30.84 16.06
CA VAL A 616 -1.72 -29.45 15.78
C VAL A 616 -2.86 -28.66 15.14
N LEU A 617 -3.52 -29.17 14.09
CA LEU A 617 -4.59 -28.44 13.40
C LEU A 617 -5.82 -28.19 14.29
N ASN A 618 -6.11 -29.09 15.23
CA ASN A 618 -7.20 -28.93 16.19
C ASN A 618 -6.77 -28.30 17.53
N ARG A 619 -5.50 -27.88 17.67
CA ARG A 619 -5.02 -27.16 18.87
C ARG A 619 -5.86 -25.92 19.08
N TYR A 620 -6.44 -25.78 20.27
CA TYR A 620 -7.10 -24.56 20.71
C TYR A 620 -6.05 -23.65 21.36
N ASN A 621 -5.78 -22.50 20.73
CA ASN A 621 -4.74 -21.58 21.18
C ASN A 621 -5.12 -20.96 22.54
N THR A 622 -4.29 -21.15 23.57
CA THR A 622 -4.59 -20.68 24.93
C THR A 622 -4.52 -19.15 25.10
N PHE A 623 -3.91 -18.43 24.16
CA PHE A 623 -3.79 -16.96 24.18
C PHE A 623 -4.84 -16.27 23.30
N THR A 624 -5.17 -16.83 22.14
CA THR A 624 -6.13 -16.22 21.19
C THR A 624 -7.56 -16.74 21.34
N GLY A 625 -7.76 -17.91 21.97
CA GLY A 625 -9.07 -18.56 22.07
C GLY A 625 -9.60 -19.07 20.73
N ILE A 626 -8.71 -19.38 19.78
CA ILE A 626 -9.09 -19.84 18.43
C ILE A 626 -8.36 -21.15 18.13
N ALA A 627 -9.08 -22.10 17.52
CA ALA A 627 -8.47 -23.34 17.04
C ALA A 627 -7.58 -23.06 15.82
N TYR A 628 -6.38 -23.64 15.74
CA TYR A 628 -5.39 -23.30 14.72
C TYR A 628 -5.95 -23.37 13.29
N LYS A 629 -6.71 -24.42 12.93
CA LYS A 629 -7.41 -24.54 11.63
C LYS A 629 -8.44 -23.43 11.30
N ASN A 630 -8.79 -22.59 12.27
CA ASN A 630 -9.68 -21.45 12.14
C ASN A 630 -8.95 -20.11 12.40
N ASP A 631 -7.62 -20.12 12.56
CA ASP A 631 -6.84 -18.94 12.90
C ASP A 631 -6.19 -18.31 11.65
N PRO A 632 -6.75 -17.23 11.07
CA PRO A 632 -6.23 -16.63 9.84
C PRO A 632 -4.85 -15.97 9.99
N THR A 633 -4.22 -16.01 11.17
CA THR A 633 -2.80 -15.68 11.30
C THR A 633 -1.91 -16.75 10.65
N ILE A 634 -2.35 -18.01 10.61
CA ILE A 634 -1.68 -19.03 9.81
C ILE A 634 -2.03 -18.76 8.33
N MET A 635 -1.03 -18.84 7.45
CA MET A 635 -1.19 -18.75 6.00
C MET A 635 -1.25 -20.14 5.39
N ALA A 636 -0.29 -21.00 5.79
CA ALA A 636 -0.15 -22.33 5.23
C ALA A 636 0.32 -23.36 6.28
N TRP A 637 -0.09 -24.60 6.05
CA TRP A 637 0.57 -25.78 6.57
C TRP A 637 1.66 -26.22 5.60
N GLU A 638 2.78 -26.70 6.13
CA GLU A 638 3.81 -27.40 5.36
C GLU A 638 3.85 -28.86 5.83
N LEU A 639 3.81 -29.82 4.89
CA LEU A 639 3.84 -31.24 5.26
C LEU A 639 5.14 -31.62 5.99
N MET A 640 6.29 -31.30 5.41
CA MET A 640 7.60 -31.64 5.97
C MET A 640 8.66 -30.72 5.41
N ASN A 641 9.57 -30.23 6.24
CA ASN A 641 10.76 -29.50 5.78
C ASN A 641 11.69 -30.42 4.99
N GLU A 642 11.95 -30.08 3.72
CA GLU A 642 12.89 -30.71 2.79
C GLU A 642 12.77 -32.25 2.65
N PRO A 643 11.60 -32.81 2.29
CA PRO A 643 11.39 -34.25 2.32
C PRO A 643 12.19 -34.95 1.21
N ARG A 644 13.13 -35.82 1.58
CA ARG A 644 13.95 -36.61 0.66
C ARG A 644 13.62 -38.10 0.80
N CYS A 645 13.48 -38.81 -0.31
CA CYS A 645 13.18 -40.26 -0.39
C CYS A 645 14.18 -40.96 -1.31
N THR A 646 15.46 -40.94 -0.94
CA THR A 646 16.57 -41.45 -1.76
C THR A 646 16.51 -42.97 -2.01
N SER A 647 15.77 -43.72 -1.19
CA SER A 647 15.52 -45.15 -1.40
C SER A 647 14.55 -45.48 -2.54
N ASP A 648 13.83 -44.50 -3.11
CA ASP A 648 13.00 -44.68 -4.31
C ASP A 648 13.22 -43.53 -5.33
N PRO A 649 14.25 -43.64 -6.19
CA PRO A 649 14.51 -42.68 -7.25
C PRO A 649 13.39 -42.54 -8.29
N SER A 650 12.39 -43.44 -8.31
CA SER A 650 11.23 -43.31 -9.20
C SER A 650 10.21 -42.27 -8.72
N GLY A 651 10.38 -41.74 -7.50
CA GLY A 651 9.51 -40.73 -6.89
C GLY A 651 8.11 -41.20 -6.52
N ARG A 652 7.76 -42.46 -6.81
CA ARG A 652 6.42 -43.01 -6.57
C ARG A 652 6.08 -43.10 -5.09
N THR A 653 7.05 -43.45 -4.24
CA THR A 653 6.88 -43.48 -2.78
C THR A 653 6.45 -42.12 -2.24
N ILE A 654 7.21 -41.05 -2.55
CA ILE A 654 6.95 -39.72 -2.01
C ILE A 654 5.72 -39.08 -2.65
N GLN A 655 5.47 -39.30 -3.95
CA GLN A 655 4.24 -38.87 -4.63
C GLN A 655 2.99 -39.43 -3.94
N ALA A 656 2.99 -40.74 -3.61
CA ALA A 656 1.88 -41.37 -2.92
C ALA A 656 1.70 -40.84 -1.49
N TRP A 657 2.80 -40.61 -0.77
CA TRP A 657 2.77 -40.06 0.59
C TRP A 657 2.25 -38.61 0.61
N ILE A 658 2.74 -37.72 -0.25
CA ILE A 658 2.26 -36.33 -0.34
C ILE A 658 0.75 -36.33 -0.67
N ALA A 659 0.31 -37.16 -1.61
CA ALA A 659 -1.10 -37.23 -2.00
C ALA A 659 -2.01 -37.68 -0.84
N GLU A 660 -1.58 -38.68 -0.07
CA GLU A 660 -2.29 -39.16 1.12
C GLU A 660 -2.34 -38.11 2.24
N MET A 661 -1.19 -37.51 2.57
CA MET A 661 -1.10 -36.57 3.69
C MET A 661 -1.78 -35.24 3.37
N ALA A 662 -1.65 -34.75 2.14
CA ALA A 662 -2.34 -33.54 1.72
C ALA A 662 -3.86 -33.70 1.72
N SER A 663 -4.36 -34.85 1.24
CA SER A 663 -5.79 -35.17 1.33
C SER A 663 -6.26 -35.27 2.79
N TYR A 664 -5.44 -35.81 3.69
CA TYR A 664 -5.77 -35.92 5.11
C TYR A 664 -5.79 -34.55 5.82
N VAL A 665 -4.79 -33.69 5.58
CA VAL A 665 -4.79 -32.28 6.06
C VAL A 665 -6.06 -31.56 5.59
N LYS A 666 -6.36 -31.62 4.29
CA LYS A 666 -7.55 -30.98 3.68
C LYS A 666 -8.90 -31.60 4.08
N SER A 667 -8.89 -32.75 4.77
CA SER A 667 -10.07 -33.34 5.41
C SER A 667 -10.37 -32.72 6.79
N ILE A 668 -9.35 -32.15 7.45
CA ILE A 668 -9.45 -31.53 8.79
C ILE A 668 -9.59 -30.01 8.68
N ASP A 669 -8.89 -29.40 7.72
CA ASP A 669 -8.80 -27.96 7.51
C ASP A 669 -8.91 -27.61 6.03
N ARG A 670 -9.90 -26.79 5.66
CA ARG A 670 -10.11 -26.28 4.29
C ARG A 670 -9.97 -24.76 4.20
N ASN A 671 -9.60 -24.10 5.29
CA ASN A 671 -9.43 -22.65 5.34
C ASN A 671 -8.02 -22.27 4.87
N HIS A 672 -7.02 -22.99 5.37
CA HIS A 672 -5.61 -22.71 5.11
C HIS A 672 -5.10 -23.28 3.79
N LEU A 673 -4.03 -22.66 3.29
CA LEU A 673 -3.20 -23.23 2.25
C LEU A 673 -2.39 -24.42 2.79
N LEU A 674 -1.91 -25.25 1.87
CA LEU A 674 -1.02 -26.37 2.12
C LEU A 674 0.04 -26.42 1.02
N GLU A 675 1.29 -26.62 1.43
CA GLU A 675 2.36 -27.03 0.54
C GLU A 675 3.20 -28.19 1.12
N ALA A 676 4.13 -28.71 0.32
CA ALA A 676 4.80 -29.98 0.57
C ALA A 676 6.20 -29.86 1.22
N GLY A 677 6.76 -28.66 1.31
CA GLY A 677 8.08 -28.32 1.86
C GLY A 677 9.26 -28.70 0.97
N LEU A 678 9.05 -28.70 -0.35
CA LEU A 678 10.02 -29.17 -1.34
C LEU A 678 11.13 -28.14 -1.57
N GLU A 679 12.36 -28.65 -1.66
CA GLU A 679 13.54 -27.89 -2.08
C GLU A 679 13.52 -27.52 -3.58
N GLY A 680 12.78 -28.28 -4.42
CA GLY A 680 12.65 -28.03 -5.86
C GLY A 680 13.26 -29.09 -6.79
N PHE A 681 13.91 -30.14 -6.30
CA PHE A 681 14.51 -31.15 -7.19
C PHE A 681 13.52 -31.72 -8.22
N TYR A 682 13.91 -31.63 -9.49
CA TYR A 682 13.18 -32.24 -10.59
C TYR A 682 13.38 -33.76 -10.59
N GLY A 683 12.34 -34.47 -11.01
CA GLY A 683 12.29 -35.93 -11.03
C GLY A 683 11.90 -36.51 -12.39
N PRO A 684 11.56 -37.81 -12.45
CA PRO A 684 11.29 -38.54 -13.70
C PRO A 684 10.13 -38.00 -14.56
N SER A 685 9.24 -37.15 -14.03
CA SER A 685 8.15 -36.53 -14.80
C SER A 685 8.63 -35.43 -15.75
N THR A 686 9.82 -34.87 -15.51
CA THR A 686 10.47 -33.86 -16.36
C THR A 686 11.96 -34.16 -16.55
N PRO A 687 12.34 -35.22 -17.29
CA PRO A 687 13.74 -35.62 -17.45
C PRO A 687 14.66 -34.53 -18.04
N GLN A 688 14.10 -33.63 -18.86
CA GLN A 688 14.85 -32.50 -19.45
C GLN A 688 15.18 -31.42 -18.42
N ARG A 689 14.46 -31.35 -17.29
CA ARG A 689 14.72 -30.41 -16.20
C ARG A 689 15.70 -30.97 -15.15
N THR A 690 15.93 -32.28 -15.08
CA THR A 690 16.82 -32.87 -14.05
C THR A 690 18.28 -32.43 -14.19
N GLN A 691 18.70 -31.95 -15.37
CA GLN A 691 20.01 -31.32 -15.59
C GLN A 691 20.18 -29.98 -14.85
N LEU A 692 19.10 -29.38 -14.35
CA LEU A 692 19.13 -28.18 -13.52
C LEU A 692 19.27 -28.49 -12.03
N ASN A 693 19.14 -29.76 -11.61
CA ASN A 693 19.46 -30.16 -10.24
C ASN A 693 20.98 -29.99 -10.00
N PRO A 694 21.44 -29.80 -8.75
CA PRO A 694 22.87 -29.65 -8.41
C PRO A 694 23.69 -30.97 -8.51
N GLY A 695 23.49 -31.75 -9.58
CA GLY A 695 24.24 -32.99 -9.87
C GLY A 695 23.72 -34.27 -9.21
N TYR A 696 22.67 -34.19 -8.38
CA TYR A 696 22.06 -35.35 -7.73
C TYR A 696 20.52 -35.26 -7.67
N GLY A 697 19.87 -36.39 -7.38
CA GLY A 697 18.42 -36.47 -7.17
C GLY A 697 18.10 -37.00 -5.77
N VAL A 698 16.99 -36.52 -5.19
CA VAL A 698 16.59 -36.83 -3.80
C VAL A 698 15.31 -37.66 -3.69
N GLY A 699 14.80 -38.16 -4.82
CA GLY A 699 13.56 -38.94 -4.91
C GLY A 699 12.28 -38.10 -4.96
N THR A 700 12.35 -36.78 -4.86
CA THR A 700 11.23 -35.87 -5.16
C THR A 700 11.08 -35.61 -6.66
N ASP A 701 9.96 -35.01 -7.03
CA ASP A 701 9.67 -34.57 -8.39
C ASP A 701 8.85 -33.27 -8.33
N PHE A 702 9.51 -32.13 -8.49
CA PHE A 702 8.89 -30.81 -8.36
C PHE A 702 7.57 -30.64 -9.10
N VAL A 703 7.47 -31.12 -10.35
CA VAL A 703 6.25 -30.95 -11.15
C VAL A 703 5.17 -31.96 -10.77
N ALA A 704 5.51 -33.23 -10.58
CA ALA A 704 4.53 -34.26 -10.21
C ALA A 704 3.98 -34.06 -8.79
N ASN A 705 4.85 -33.71 -7.84
CA ASN A 705 4.47 -33.49 -6.45
C ASN A 705 3.57 -32.25 -6.32
N ASN A 706 3.94 -31.12 -6.92
CA ASN A 706 3.13 -29.90 -6.84
C ASN A 706 1.85 -29.94 -7.69
N ARG A 707 1.72 -30.87 -8.66
CA ARG A 707 0.45 -31.11 -9.38
C ARG A 707 -0.62 -31.82 -8.54
N ILE A 708 -0.30 -32.35 -7.36
CA ILE A 708 -1.28 -32.97 -6.45
C ILE A 708 -2.41 -31.95 -6.13
N PRO A 709 -3.71 -32.29 -6.30
CA PRO A 709 -4.80 -31.31 -6.19
C PRO A 709 -4.92 -30.60 -4.83
N TRP A 710 -4.47 -31.24 -3.76
CA TRP A 710 -4.57 -30.71 -2.39
C TRP A 710 -3.39 -29.83 -1.96
N ILE A 711 -2.33 -29.75 -2.76
CA ILE A 711 -1.23 -28.78 -2.62
C ILE A 711 -1.67 -27.49 -3.31
N ASP A 712 -1.71 -26.35 -2.64
CA ASP A 712 -2.24 -25.10 -3.22
C ASP A 712 -1.17 -24.26 -3.93
N PHE A 713 0.09 -24.35 -3.49
CA PHE A 713 1.23 -23.64 -4.07
C PHE A 713 2.51 -24.45 -3.98
N ALA A 714 3.51 -24.07 -4.78
CA ALA A 714 4.80 -24.72 -4.83
C ALA A 714 5.85 -23.96 -3.99
N THR A 715 6.83 -24.69 -3.49
CA THR A 715 8.03 -24.15 -2.84
C THR A 715 9.29 -24.53 -3.63
N VAL A 716 10.31 -23.70 -3.51
CA VAL A 716 11.68 -23.98 -3.95
C VAL A 716 12.65 -23.40 -2.91
N HIS A 717 13.72 -24.12 -2.59
CA HIS A 717 14.81 -23.65 -1.74
C HIS A 717 16.03 -23.35 -2.63
N SER A 718 17.00 -22.58 -2.13
CA SER A 718 18.21 -22.26 -2.91
C SER A 718 19.41 -22.01 -2.02
N TYR A 719 20.33 -22.99 -1.98
CA TYR A 719 21.62 -22.91 -1.29
C TYR A 719 22.80 -23.21 -2.22
N PRO A 720 23.14 -22.32 -3.17
CA PRO A 720 24.24 -22.54 -4.10
C PRO A 720 25.61 -22.71 -3.40
N ASP A 721 25.80 -22.06 -2.26
CA ASP A 721 27.03 -22.15 -1.45
C ASP A 721 27.21 -23.52 -0.78
N VAL A 722 26.11 -24.24 -0.49
CA VAL A 722 26.13 -25.63 -0.01
C VAL A 722 26.17 -26.63 -1.17
N TRP A 723 25.33 -26.43 -2.19
CA TRP A 723 25.13 -27.39 -3.26
C TRP A 723 26.25 -27.39 -4.30
N LEU A 724 26.90 -26.24 -4.50
CA LEU A 724 28.00 -26.04 -5.44
C LEU A 724 29.22 -25.47 -4.70
N SER A 725 29.54 -26.04 -3.53
CA SER A 725 30.62 -25.57 -2.64
C SER A 725 32.03 -25.61 -3.24
N SER A 726 32.21 -26.27 -4.39
CA SER A 726 33.45 -26.31 -5.17
C SER A 726 33.51 -25.29 -6.31
N SER A 727 32.43 -24.53 -6.52
CA SER A 727 32.30 -23.54 -7.60
C SER A 727 32.46 -22.12 -7.08
N ASP A 728 32.88 -21.21 -7.96
CA ASP A 728 32.98 -19.78 -7.67
C ASP A 728 31.59 -19.10 -7.53
N ASP A 729 31.56 -17.89 -6.96
CA ASP A 729 30.32 -17.13 -6.74
C ASP A 729 29.54 -16.82 -8.03
N GLN A 730 30.22 -16.63 -9.17
CA GLN A 730 29.54 -16.30 -10.43
C GLN A 730 28.85 -17.55 -11.01
N THR A 731 29.48 -18.71 -10.91
CA THR A 731 28.86 -20.02 -11.19
C THR A 731 27.69 -20.29 -10.24
N GLN A 732 27.82 -20.02 -8.95
CA GLN A 732 26.75 -20.16 -7.95
C GLN A 732 25.54 -19.27 -8.25
N ILE A 733 25.76 -17.99 -8.58
CA ILE A 733 24.70 -17.04 -8.96
C ILE A 733 24.04 -17.44 -10.29
N SER A 734 24.83 -17.86 -11.28
CA SER A 734 24.31 -18.35 -12.57
C SER A 734 23.41 -19.57 -12.39
N PHE A 735 23.81 -20.52 -11.54
CA PHE A 735 22.97 -21.66 -11.15
C PHE A 735 21.67 -21.19 -10.50
N MET A 736 21.73 -20.31 -9.49
CA MET A 736 20.55 -19.79 -8.80
C MET A 736 19.56 -19.11 -9.75
N ASN A 737 20.06 -18.32 -10.71
CA ASN A 737 19.23 -17.61 -11.67
C ASN A 737 18.54 -18.58 -12.66
N GLN A 738 19.23 -19.63 -13.10
CA GLN A 738 18.64 -20.70 -13.92
C GLN A 738 17.65 -21.56 -13.13
N TRP A 739 17.99 -21.87 -11.88
CA TRP A 739 17.17 -22.65 -10.94
C TRP A 739 15.83 -21.98 -10.69
N LEU A 740 15.83 -20.75 -10.17
CA LEU A 740 14.61 -20.00 -9.88
C LEU A 740 13.80 -19.69 -11.15
N GLY A 741 14.45 -19.26 -12.23
CA GLY A 741 13.79 -18.99 -13.51
C GLY A 741 13.04 -20.20 -14.08
N ALA A 742 13.64 -21.40 -14.06
CA ALA A 742 12.99 -22.63 -14.50
C ALA A 742 11.81 -23.03 -13.60
N HIS A 743 11.97 -22.90 -12.27
CA HIS A 743 10.90 -23.17 -11.31
C HIS A 743 9.71 -22.24 -11.48
N PHE A 744 9.95 -20.96 -11.78
CA PHE A 744 8.90 -19.99 -12.04
C PHE A 744 8.18 -20.31 -13.35
N GLN A 745 8.89 -20.66 -14.43
CA GLN A 745 8.28 -21.14 -15.67
C GLN A 745 7.39 -22.38 -15.45
N ASP A 746 7.87 -23.38 -14.71
CA ASP A 746 7.12 -24.61 -14.49
C ASP A 746 5.95 -24.41 -13.50
N ALA A 747 6.08 -23.52 -12.51
CA ALA A 747 4.96 -23.07 -11.69
C ALA A 747 3.85 -22.44 -12.53
N GLN A 748 4.21 -21.58 -13.49
CA GLN A 748 3.26 -20.89 -14.37
C GLN A 748 2.60 -21.81 -15.40
N HIS A 749 3.40 -22.60 -16.11
CA HIS A 749 2.96 -23.31 -17.33
C HIS A 749 2.68 -24.80 -17.11
N MET A 750 3.38 -25.46 -16.17
CA MET A 750 3.26 -26.90 -15.94
C MET A 750 2.37 -27.20 -14.73
N ILE A 751 2.48 -26.45 -13.64
CA ILE A 751 1.77 -26.69 -12.38
C ILE A 751 0.49 -25.85 -12.28
N GLY A 752 0.50 -24.61 -12.75
CA GLY A 752 -0.65 -23.69 -12.71
C GLY A 752 -0.97 -23.14 -11.33
N LYS A 753 0.04 -23.01 -10.45
CA LYS A 753 -0.08 -22.58 -9.05
C LYS A 753 0.96 -21.51 -8.70
N PRO A 754 0.78 -20.74 -7.61
CA PRO A 754 1.80 -19.79 -7.16
C PRO A 754 3.08 -20.54 -6.74
N ILE A 755 4.20 -19.82 -6.72
CA ILE A 755 5.45 -20.32 -6.13
C ILE A 755 6.03 -19.31 -5.13
N MET A 756 6.63 -19.84 -4.08
CA MET A 756 7.39 -19.09 -3.07
C MET A 756 8.80 -19.68 -2.95
N VAL A 757 9.82 -18.82 -2.81
CA VAL A 757 11.16 -19.28 -2.42
C VAL A 757 11.14 -19.50 -0.90
N GLY A 758 11.07 -20.75 -0.46
CA GLY A 758 10.85 -21.13 0.94
C GLY A 758 12.06 -20.92 1.82
N GLU A 759 13.27 -21.08 1.26
CA GLU A 759 14.55 -20.80 1.90
C GLU A 759 15.57 -20.31 0.86
N PHE A 760 16.35 -19.29 1.24
CA PHE A 760 17.56 -18.88 0.52
C PHE A 760 18.50 -18.11 1.47
N GLY A 761 19.80 -18.12 1.20
CA GLY A 761 20.78 -17.37 2.00
C GLY A 761 22.20 -17.42 1.44
N LYS A 762 23.14 -16.71 2.09
CA LYS A 762 24.58 -16.79 1.83
C LYS A 762 25.35 -16.78 3.15
N SER A 763 26.09 -17.85 3.42
CA SER A 763 26.75 -18.07 4.71
C SER A 763 27.94 -17.15 4.92
N TRP A 764 28.10 -16.57 6.12
CA TRP A 764 29.34 -15.88 6.50
C TRP A 764 30.51 -16.83 6.72
N LYS A 765 30.25 -18.14 6.84
CA LYS A 765 31.27 -19.19 6.95
C LYS A 765 31.91 -19.56 5.62
N ASP A 766 31.39 -19.04 4.50
CA ASP A 766 31.92 -19.30 3.16
C ASP A 766 33.27 -18.60 2.95
N SER A 767 34.12 -19.20 2.12
CA SER A 767 35.49 -18.75 1.89
C SER A 767 35.52 -17.39 1.16
N GLY A 768 36.16 -16.40 1.77
CA GLY A 768 36.19 -15.05 1.24
C GLY A 768 34.83 -14.35 1.26
N PHE A 769 33.95 -14.71 2.21
CA PHE A 769 32.70 -13.98 2.45
C PHE A 769 32.93 -12.49 2.72
N ASN A 770 31.97 -11.67 2.27
CA ASN A 770 31.74 -10.31 2.73
C ASN A 770 30.25 -9.97 2.58
N SER A 771 29.79 -8.88 3.20
CA SER A 771 28.38 -8.48 3.15
C SER A 771 27.87 -8.23 1.72
N TYR A 772 28.70 -7.66 0.84
CA TYR A 772 28.34 -7.43 -0.56
C TYR A 772 27.96 -8.72 -1.30
N LYS A 773 28.62 -9.86 -1.05
CA LYS A 773 28.24 -11.15 -1.63
C LYS A 773 26.84 -11.61 -1.18
N ARG A 774 26.49 -11.38 0.09
CA ARG A 774 25.14 -11.67 0.63
C ARG A 774 24.11 -10.74 0.00
N ASP A 775 24.42 -9.44 -0.06
CA ASP A 775 23.52 -8.43 -0.60
C ASP A 775 23.29 -8.63 -2.11
N ALA A 776 24.30 -9.05 -2.88
CA ALA A 776 24.16 -9.40 -4.29
C ALA A 776 23.18 -10.59 -4.48
N LEU A 777 23.38 -11.68 -3.73
CA LEU A 777 22.49 -12.84 -3.78
C LEU A 777 21.05 -12.47 -3.38
N PHE A 778 20.87 -11.65 -2.34
CA PHE A 778 19.55 -11.18 -1.92
C PHE A 778 18.90 -10.28 -2.98
N ASN A 779 19.66 -9.36 -3.59
CA ASN A 779 19.15 -8.51 -4.66
C ASN A 779 18.73 -9.32 -5.90
N ASP A 780 19.48 -10.34 -6.31
CA ASP A 780 19.13 -11.19 -7.46
C ASP A 780 17.84 -11.99 -7.21
N VAL A 781 17.71 -12.63 -6.05
CA VAL A 781 16.48 -13.35 -5.64
C VAL A 781 15.30 -12.39 -5.62
N TYR A 782 15.44 -11.25 -4.95
CA TYR A 782 14.40 -10.23 -4.83
C TYR A 782 14.03 -9.57 -6.17
N PHE A 783 14.99 -9.36 -7.06
CA PHE A 783 14.77 -8.87 -8.41
C PHE A 783 13.94 -9.85 -9.23
N GLN A 784 14.27 -11.15 -9.22
CA GLN A 784 13.48 -12.16 -9.95
C GLN A 784 12.04 -12.25 -9.45
N ILE A 785 11.82 -12.20 -8.13
CA ILE A 785 10.48 -12.20 -7.53
C ILE A 785 9.72 -10.92 -7.89
N TYR A 786 10.36 -9.76 -7.76
CA TYR A 786 9.75 -8.48 -8.11
C TYR A 786 9.40 -8.41 -9.59
N SER A 787 10.29 -8.88 -10.47
CA SER A 787 10.07 -8.95 -11.91
C SER A 787 8.91 -9.89 -12.26
N SER A 788 8.86 -11.08 -11.66
CA SER A 788 7.71 -11.99 -11.82
C SER A 788 6.42 -11.33 -11.32
N ALA A 789 6.42 -10.73 -10.14
CA ALA A 789 5.27 -10.05 -9.55
C ALA A 789 4.77 -8.85 -10.38
N LYS A 790 5.68 -8.00 -10.90
CA LYS A 790 5.40 -6.83 -11.75
C LYS A 790 4.63 -7.25 -13.01
N HIS A 791 5.01 -8.36 -13.63
CA HIS A 791 4.44 -8.86 -14.89
C HIS A 791 3.28 -9.86 -14.71
N GLY A 792 2.77 -10.06 -13.49
CA GLY A 792 1.68 -11.02 -13.25
C GLY A 792 2.12 -12.49 -13.42
N GLY A 793 3.36 -12.81 -13.06
CA GLY A 793 3.89 -14.17 -12.97
C GLY A 793 3.54 -14.88 -11.64
N PRO A 794 4.03 -16.12 -11.45
CA PRO A 794 3.65 -16.99 -10.33
C PRO A 794 4.45 -16.73 -9.05
N ALA A 795 5.63 -16.11 -9.13
CA ALA A 795 6.51 -15.96 -7.97
C ALA A 795 6.01 -14.82 -7.09
N ALA A 796 5.40 -15.19 -5.98
CA ALA A 796 4.65 -14.27 -5.12
C ALA A 796 5.31 -14.06 -3.75
N GLY A 797 6.56 -14.51 -3.57
CA GLY A 797 7.36 -14.13 -2.41
C GLY A 797 8.61 -14.97 -2.17
N ALA A 798 9.37 -14.57 -1.15
CA ALA A 798 10.48 -15.34 -0.61
C ALA A 798 10.70 -15.14 0.88
N LEU A 799 11.31 -16.15 1.50
CA LEU A 799 11.63 -16.20 2.91
C LEU A 799 13.13 -16.47 3.05
N PHE A 800 13.89 -15.50 3.57
CA PHE A 800 15.32 -15.72 3.78
C PHE A 800 15.56 -16.66 4.96
N TRP A 801 16.61 -17.46 4.88
CA TRP A 801 17.16 -18.19 6.01
C TRP A 801 18.36 -17.39 6.55
N GLN A 802 18.38 -16.94 7.80
CA GLN A 802 17.31 -16.97 8.81
C GLN A 802 17.32 -15.71 9.70
N LEU A 803 16.21 -15.40 10.36
CA LEU A 803 16.14 -14.30 11.33
C LEU A 803 16.53 -14.78 12.73
N LEU A 804 17.49 -14.10 13.36
CA LEU A 804 17.78 -14.20 14.79
C LEU A 804 17.58 -12.82 15.46
N THR A 805 17.48 -12.80 16.79
CA THR A 805 17.61 -11.58 17.60
C THR A 805 18.97 -11.53 18.30
N GLU A 806 19.33 -10.37 18.82
CA GLU A 806 20.52 -10.20 19.68
C GLU A 806 20.56 -11.22 20.83
N GLY A 807 21.79 -11.62 21.21
CA GLY A 807 22.04 -12.58 22.29
C GLY A 807 21.62 -14.02 21.99
N MET A 808 21.55 -14.41 20.70
CA MET A 808 21.25 -15.78 20.23
C MET A 808 22.47 -16.45 19.57
N ASP A 809 23.68 -16.14 20.03
CA ASP A 809 24.94 -16.60 19.41
C ASP A 809 25.08 -18.13 19.34
N ASN A 810 24.43 -18.86 20.25
CA ASN A 810 24.37 -20.32 20.25
C ASN A 810 23.46 -20.93 19.16
N MET A 811 22.73 -20.12 18.39
CA MET A 811 21.88 -20.54 17.27
C MET A 811 22.40 -20.05 15.90
N LYS A 812 23.57 -19.37 15.88
CA LYS A 812 24.22 -18.90 14.66
C LYS A 812 24.75 -20.04 13.81
N ASP A 813 24.20 -20.20 12.61
CA ASP A 813 24.56 -21.27 11.68
C ASP A 813 25.41 -20.77 10.49
N GLY A 814 25.58 -19.46 10.34
CA GLY A 814 26.29 -18.83 9.21
C GLY A 814 25.36 -17.95 8.38
N TYR A 815 24.06 -18.21 8.39
CA TYR A 815 23.07 -17.56 7.53
C TYR A 815 22.28 -16.48 8.25
N GLU A 816 22.46 -16.32 9.56
CA GLU A 816 21.65 -15.41 10.35
C GLU A 816 21.72 -13.95 9.88
N ILE A 817 20.57 -13.29 10.02
CA ILE A 817 20.40 -11.85 9.90
C ILE A 817 19.77 -11.38 11.21
N ILE A 818 20.37 -10.35 11.81
CA ILE A 818 19.86 -9.68 13.00
C ILE A 818 19.49 -8.26 12.57
N LEU A 819 18.18 -7.99 12.44
CA LEU A 819 17.69 -6.75 11.84
C LEU A 819 18.05 -5.49 12.65
N SER A 820 18.21 -5.61 13.97
CA SER A 820 18.60 -4.50 14.84
C SER A 820 20.05 -4.03 14.67
N GLU A 821 20.92 -4.84 14.05
CA GLU A 821 22.30 -4.47 13.76
C GLU A 821 22.43 -3.48 12.58
N GLY A 822 21.34 -3.18 11.86
CA GLY A 822 21.32 -2.18 10.79
C GLY A 822 22.21 -2.53 9.59
N SER A 823 22.39 -3.83 9.31
CA SER A 823 23.25 -4.31 8.23
C SER A 823 22.77 -3.88 6.84
N SER A 824 23.68 -3.85 5.87
CA SER A 824 23.32 -3.58 4.46
C SER A 824 22.26 -4.55 3.94
N THR A 825 22.29 -5.81 4.37
CA THR A 825 21.26 -6.81 4.03
C THR A 825 19.89 -6.46 4.61
N ALA A 826 19.82 -5.89 5.82
CA ALA A 826 18.55 -5.42 6.40
C ALA A 826 17.92 -4.29 5.57
N ASN A 827 18.74 -3.40 4.99
CA ASN A 827 18.27 -2.38 4.04
C ASN A 827 17.75 -2.99 2.74
N VAL A 828 18.45 -3.99 2.16
CA VAL A 828 17.99 -4.73 0.97
C VAL A 828 16.64 -5.40 1.21
N ILE A 829 16.46 -6.03 2.39
CA ILE A 829 15.21 -6.63 2.82
C ILE A 829 14.08 -5.58 2.90
N ALA A 830 14.31 -4.44 3.57
CA ALA A 830 13.32 -3.39 3.72
C ALA A 830 12.91 -2.76 2.37
N GLN A 831 13.88 -2.56 1.46
CA GLN A 831 13.61 -2.08 0.10
C GLN A 831 12.73 -3.05 -0.69
N GLN A 832 12.94 -4.37 -0.57
CA GLN A 832 12.07 -5.35 -1.22
C GLN A 832 10.66 -5.34 -0.64
N SER A 833 10.51 -5.26 0.69
CA SER A 833 9.21 -5.13 1.34
C SER A 833 8.43 -3.94 0.79
N TYR A 834 9.10 -2.79 0.64
CA TYR A 834 8.52 -1.58 0.06
C TYR A 834 8.08 -1.77 -1.41
N LYS A 835 8.94 -2.36 -2.25
CA LYS A 835 8.65 -2.66 -3.67
C LYS A 835 7.42 -3.55 -3.83
N LEU A 836 7.33 -4.65 -3.08
CA LEU A 836 6.18 -5.58 -3.15
C LEU A 836 4.89 -4.96 -2.59
N HIS A 837 4.98 -4.12 -1.55
CA HIS A 837 3.85 -3.35 -1.04
C HIS A 837 3.31 -2.33 -2.05
N LEU A 838 4.20 -1.67 -2.81
CA LEU A 838 3.81 -0.75 -3.87
C LEU A 838 3.07 -1.49 -5.01
N LEU A 839 3.60 -2.63 -5.48
CA LEU A 839 2.89 -3.49 -6.45
C LEU A 839 1.50 -3.91 -5.95
N GLN A 840 1.38 -4.33 -4.69
CA GLN A 840 0.10 -4.70 -4.10
C GLN A 840 -0.93 -3.54 -4.13
N LYS A 841 -0.48 -2.31 -3.85
CA LYS A 841 -1.31 -1.10 -3.96
C LYS A 841 -1.73 -0.84 -5.41
N ILE A 842 -0.80 -0.93 -6.37
CA ILE A 842 -1.05 -0.72 -7.80
C ILE A 842 -2.09 -1.71 -8.32
N PHE A 843 -1.88 -3.02 -8.15
CA PHE A 843 -2.84 -4.03 -8.60
C PHE A 843 -4.20 -3.91 -7.90
N THR A 844 -4.22 -3.51 -6.62
CA THR A 844 -5.49 -3.22 -5.91
C THR A 844 -6.23 -2.02 -6.53
N ARG A 845 -5.52 -0.94 -6.92
CA ARG A 845 -6.08 0.22 -7.64
C ARG A 845 -6.59 -0.19 -9.02
N LEU A 846 -5.78 -0.89 -9.82
CA LEU A 846 -6.14 -1.38 -11.15
C LEU A 846 -7.38 -2.29 -11.10
N ARG A 847 -7.43 -3.27 -10.20
CA ARG A 847 -8.60 -4.15 -10.01
C ARG A 847 -9.87 -3.35 -9.65
N ASN A 848 -9.75 -2.28 -8.87
CA ASN A 848 -10.89 -1.44 -8.52
C ASN A 848 -11.38 -0.62 -9.74
N VAL A 849 -10.46 -0.15 -10.60
CA VAL A 849 -10.79 0.49 -11.89
C VAL A 849 -11.42 -0.51 -12.86
N GLU A 850 -10.85 -1.70 -12.99
CA GLU A 850 -11.34 -2.83 -13.81
C GLU A 850 -12.77 -3.24 -13.41
N ARG A 851 -13.02 -3.40 -12.10
CA ARG A 851 -14.36 -3.67 -11.55
C ARG A 851 -15.35 -2.56 -11.90
N TRP A 852 -14.90 -1.30 -11.93
CA TRP A 852 -15.71 -0.16 -12.32
C TRP A 852 -15.95 -0.08 -13.85
N LYS A 853 -14.95 -0.42 -14.68
CA LYS A 853 -15.09 -0.60 -16.14
C LYS A 853 -16.12 -1.69 -16.45
N ARG A 854 -15.95 -2.92 -15.95
CA ARG A 854 -16.91 -4.03 -16.17
C ARG A 854 -18.32 -3.68 -15.69
N TRP A 855 -18.47 -2.98 -14.57
CA TRP A 855 -19.77 -2.51 -14.07
C TRP A 855 -20.40 -1.42 -14.96
N ARG A 856 -19.59 -0.57 -15.59
CA ARG A 856 -20.02 0.40 -16.61
C ARG A 856 -20.42 -0.31 -17.91
N ASP A 857 -19.64 -1.29 -18.36
CA ASP A 857 -19.86 -1.96 -19.65
C ASP A 857 -21.07 -2.92 -19.59
N ALA A 858 -21.26 -3.63 -18.47
CA ALA A 858 -22.50 -4.37 -18.20
C ALA A 858 -23.76 -3.49 -18.18
N ARG A 859 -23.62 -2.17 -17.94
CA ARG A 859 -24.70 -1.18 -18.05
C ARG A 859 -24.82 -0.58 -19.44
N ARG A 860 -23.75 -0.55 -20.23
CA ARG A 860 -23.76 -0.13 -21.65
C ARG A 860 -24.27 -1.20 -22.60
N SER A 861 -24.06 -2.50 -22.36
CA SER A 861 -24.53 -3.55 -23.29
C SER A 861 -26.04 -3.48 -23.59
N PRO A 862 -26.95 -3.31 -22.61
CA PRO A 862 -28.38 -3.11 -22.89
C PRO A 862 -28.72 -1.81 -23.64
N TRP A 863 -27.83 -0.81 -23.60
CA TRP A 863 -28.00 0.48 -24.26
C TRP A 863 -27.47 0.45 -25.71
N ILE A 864 -26.37 -0.26 -25.96
CA ILE A 864 -25.78 -0.44 -27.29
C ILE A 864 -26.66 -1.33 -28.17
N ASP A 865 -27.18 -2.45 -27.64
CA ASP A 865 -28.11 -3.30 -28.41
C ASP A 865 -29.45 -2.62 -28.70
N ARG A 866 -29.87 -1.63 -27.87
CA ARG A 866 -31.02 -0.77 -28.17
C ARG A 866 -30.75 0.33 -29.22
N ASN A 867 -29.47 0.66 -29.48
CA ASN A 867 -29.07 1.77 -30.35
C ASN A 867 -28.36 1.35 -31.65
N LYS A 868 -28.22 0.05 -31.93
CA LYS A 868 -27.81 -0.45 -33.26
C LYS A 868 -28.83 -0.01 -34.34
N GLY A 869 -28.54 1.10 -35.01
CA GLY A 869 -29.32 1.60 -36.16
C GLY A 869 -29.59 3.11 -36.19
N ARG A 870 -29.31 3.87 -35.12
CA ARG A 870 -29.49 5.34 -35.14
C ARG A 870 -28.15 6.07 -35.14
N ARG A 871 -27.83 6.71 -36.27
CA ARG A 871 -26.79 7.76 -36.33
C ARG A 871 -27.24 8.95 -35.47
N ILE A 872 -26.44 9.30 -34.49
CA ILE A 872 -26.53 10.58 -33.76
C ILE A 872 -25.14 11.20 -33.88
N GLY A 873 -25.06 12.41 -34.43
CA GLY A 873 -23.79 13.04 -34.80
C GLY A 873 -23.19 13.92 -33.70
N ASN A 874 -21.86 14.05 -33.77
CA ASN A 874 -20.94 14.92 -33.01
C ASN A 874 -21.31 15.26 -31.56
#